data_AF-A0A931KQ65-F1
#
_entry.id   AF-A0A931KQ65-F1
#
_cell.length_a   1.000
_cell.length_b   1.000
_cell.length_c   1.000
_cell.angle_alpha   90.00
_cell.angle_beta   90.00
_cell.angle_gamma   90.00
#
_symmetry.space_group_name_H-M   'P 1'
#
loop_
_entity.id
_entity.type
_entity.pdbx_description
1 polymer ?
#
loop_
_entity_poly.entity_id
_entity_poly.type
_entity_poly.pdbx_seq_one_letter_code
_entity_poly.pdbx_strand_id
1 'polypeptide(L)'
;MRYYAVLFFIVLSFYAYSQPLADYRSYSVKDGLSDNRVYNIVQDDRGFIWLGTANGLNFFEGNKFTVFHSGNSRLKDNQIYEIKKAKDHELLLATGYGAILMDTRTAIMKPFTVPAVPGLADMANVVRFIEYTSKDEIVLGTYLGVYVLDRNGKLIDSVIADFNVSDVGVKFFHFVRGLVSFTNGDVLASTIGGYYFYEHDKRKITSINSVTAPSYQPLIQFLHVHDANYVFETNRFDQLLLIDNHNFIDSVYLIDIPKQKITAKQLPFQVRDNIRWDSKIQVQNDTLFTITTSRHGYYVFSFNGKLPELSTIPGDHASGFYNQFVLLDKFNRIWIATETGFLQENAGVPPFRNILIKPFVPKESLHPVTAVHSTGNKYWVGGYSRESGLIILDTFFQLIRKIDVLSPPAGKNFILSIVPWTKDSLLVGTKSGAYLVHINNYGQTPFSLPGQPGVSNKIIIQKYFRDSKGILWLSGAQTGGVWKIDQKAGESHHYKPGKSTEDFPLRNAGAFAEDINGNVWMVHWVDGLTRWDRHKQQFDTTIKKWPVEGLKGFNCSGITAAADGGFWFFINSYGLVKYNFSTNQFRKYVSTMDKADDNTDCLLMTKEGQLWMNLRHAILVYNINNNSLLTLTSKDGLPDESNTSEAIYYDTLKQKIAIGFSNAFSIIDVNSIKISSPNPEVFLCGIKNLRTGDYQDFNAPFKLNTSNNDLQIRFAVNDIYHTMQSPEFEYRLSDKGEWKQIGSVNSINLNNLAPGNYQLHIRIAGDHNDQNFGTGYAAFRITPPFHKTIWFFLFLIAMGGLLVYLVYRIRKRQSQAILNVRNKISSDLHDDLGARLTNIRFLSILGDDENIGEKEKKEALFKISEEALASGEALDEIVRNMNVYDEELDDITARMRHYTTKIFENGSPEVKMIVDHQLSSKKLELEKKRDIFLSYKEILNNICKHAAAKHVNIELKALDNMFLLKVFDDGNGFDTNTYTDRNGIKNIQQRINKWRGQVKIKSEKGKGTVITILLPFEKISYLKRIFYNW
;
A
#
# COMPACT_ATOMS: atom_id res chain seq x y z
N MET A 1 -72.60 6.44 -14.57
CA MET A 1 -71.65 5.92 -13.55
C MET A 1 -70.50 5.09 -14.12
N ARG A 2 -70.68 4.23 -15.14
CA ARG A 2 -69.58 3.42 -15.71
C ARG A 2 -68.42 4.21 -16.34
N TYR A 3 -68.69 5.38 -16.95
CA TYR A 3 -67.62 6.23 -17.51
C TYR A 3 -66.77 6.95 -16.46
N TYR A 4 -67.33 7.26 -15.28
CA TYR A 4 -66.58 7.87 -14.18
C TYR A 4 -65.66 6.85 -13.48
N ALA A 5 -66.04 5.58 -13.42
CA ALA A 5 -65.18 4.53 -12.87
C ALA A 5 -63.95 4.26 -13.76
N VAL A 6 -64.10 4.32 -15.08
CA VAL A 6 -62.99 4.17 -16.03
C VAL A 6 -62.07 5.38 -15.99
N LEU A 7 -62.61 6.60 -15.87
CA LEU A 7 -61.78 7.81 -15.66
C LEU A 7 -61.06 7.78 -14.30
N PHE A 8 -61.71 7.28 -13.24
CA PHE A 8 -61.11 7.14 -11.92
C PHE A 8 -59.96 6.12 -11.93
N PHE A 9 -60.11 5.01 -12.65
CA PHE A 9 -59.04 4.02 -12.83
C PHE A 9 -57.90 4.54 -13.72
N ILE A 10 -58.18 5.29 -14.78
CA ILE A 10 -57.13 5.90 -15.64
C ILE A 10 -56.34 6.96 -14.87
N VAL A 11 -57.00 7.77 -14.03
CA VAL A 11 -56.31 8.75 -13.17
C VAL A 11 -55.47 8.05 -12.09
N LEU A 12 -55.92 6.91 -11.55
CA LEU A 12 -55.11 6.06 -10.65
C LEU A 12 -53.94 5.37 -11.37
N SER A 13 -54.03 5.10 -12.67
CA SER A 13 -52.89 4.61 -13.47
C SER A 13 -51.81 5.67 -13.72
N PHE A 14 -52.19 6.96 -13.72
CA PHE A 14 -51.23 8.07 -13.75
C PHE A 14 -50.64 8.41 -12.37
N TYR A 15 -51.13 7.77 -11.30
CA TYR A 15 -50.46 7.68 -10.00
C TYR A 15 -49.47 6.50 -9.94
N ALA A 16 -48.89 6.10 -11.08
CA ALA A 16 -47.60 5.43 -11.05
C ALA A 16 -46.63 6.38 -10.36
N TYR A 17 -46.12 5.99 -9.20
CA TYR A 17 -45.05 6.67 -8.51
C TYR A 17 -43.89 6.83 -9.51
N SER A 18 -43.78 8.00 -10.15
CA SER A 18 -42.47 8.49 -10.54
C SER A 18 -41.72 8.58 -9.23
N GLN A 19 -40.81 7.63 -8.99
CA GLN A 19 -39.80 7.84 -7.96
C GLN A 19 -39.18 9.22 -8.23
N PRO A 20 -38.97 10.06 -7.21
CA PRO A 20 -38.16 11.25 -7.41
C PRO A 20 -36.85 10.79 -8.06
N LEU A 21 -36.45 11.44 -9.16
CA LEU A 21 -35.21 11.14 -9.87
C LEU A 21 -34.10 10.91 -8.84
N ALA A 22 -33.55 9.69 -8.78
CA ALA A 22 -32.41 9.39 -7.93
C ALA A 22 -31.26 10.30 -8.36
N ASP A 23 -30.75 11.12 -7.45
CA ASP A 23 -29.61 11.99 -7.74
C ASP A 23 -28.32 11.18 -7.62
N TYR A 24 -27.43 11.35 -8.60
CA TYR A 24 -26.19 10.58 -8.72
C TYR A 24 -24.99 11.51 -8.66
N ARG A 25 -24.04 11.17 -7.80
CA ARG A 25 -22.74 11.80 -7.80
C ARG A 25 -21.81 11.09 -8.76
N SER A 26 -21.22 11.83 -9.70
CA SER A 26 -20.24 11.32 -10.64
C SER A 26 -18.80 11.51 -10.13
N TYR A 27 -17.99 10.48 -10.28
CA TYR A 27 -16.55 10.49 -10.06
C TYR A 27 -15.83 10.14 -11.37
N SER A 28 -14.76 10.86 -11.64
CA SER A 28 -13.94 10.72 -12.84
C SER A 28 -12.46 10.77 -12.48
N VAL A 29 -11.58 10.72 -13.50
CA VAL A 29 -10.14 10.96 -13.33
C VAL A 29 -9.85 12.30 -12.64
N LYS A 30 -10.72 13.31 -12.78
CA LYS A 30 -10.57 14.60 -12.08
C LYS A 30 -10.69 14.47 -10.56
N ASP A 31 -11.37 13.44 -10.09
CA ASP A 31 -11.64 13.17 -8.68
C ASP A 31 -10.64 12.17 -8.07
N GLY A 32 -9.69 11.67 -8.87
CA GLY A 32 -8.63 10.74 -8.45
C GLY A 32 -8.80 9.30 -8.93
N LEU A 33 -9.86 8.99 -9.68
CA LEU A 33 -10.05 7.68 -10.32
C LEU A 33 -8.93 7.43 -11.36
N SER A 34 -8.44 6.20 -11.49
CA SER A 34 -7.30 5.91 -12.37
C SER A 34 -7.60 5.91 -13.88
N ASP A 35 -8.82 5.55 -14.28
CA ASP A 35 -9.35 5.65 -15.64
C ASP A 35 -10.86 5.82 -15.55
N ASN A 36 -11.45 6.57 -16.48
CA ASN A 36 -12.89 6.78 -16.55
C ASN A 36 -13.66 5.50 -16.95
N ARG A 37 -13.02 4.56 -17.64
CA ARG A 37 -13.63 3.28 -18.01
C ARG A 37 -13.57 2.34 -16.82
N VAL A 38 -14.70 2.21 -16.13
CA VAL A 38 -14.86 1.30 -14.98
C VAL A 38 -15.54 0.02 -15.47
N TYR A 39 -14.87 -1.12 -15.32
CA TYR A 39 -15.37 -2.42 -15.77
C TYR A 39 -16.22 -3.14 -14.71
N ASN A 40 -15.85 -3.00 -13.44
CA ASN A 40 -16.45 -3.79 -12.38
C ASN A 40 -16.42 -3.06 -11.03
N ILE A 41 -17.41 -3.34 -10.18
CA ILE A 41 -17.52 -2.81 -8.82
C ILE A 41 -17.79 -3.97 -7.88
N VAL A 42 -17.04 -4.04 -6.78
CA VAL A 42 -17.33 -4.97 -5.68
C VAL A 42 -17.28 -4.23 -4.35
N GLN A 43 -18.15 -4.61 -3.42
CA GLN A 43 -18.08 -4.17 -2.04
C GLN A 43 -17.46 -5.27 -1.18
N ASP A 44 -16.36 -5.03 -0.46
CA ASP A 44 -15.77 -6.04 0.42
C ASP A 44 -16.62 -6.32 1.68
N ASP A 45 -16.19 -7.24 2.54
CA ASP A 45 -17.00 -7.65 3.70
C ASP A 45 -17.07 -6.59 4.81
N ARG A 46 -16.18 -5.60 4.79
CA ARG A 46 -16.20 -4.45 5.71
C ARG A 46 -17.00 -3.28 5.15
N GLY A 47 -17.48 -3.39 3.91
CA GLY A 47 -18.33 -2.40 3.26
C GLY A 47 -17.59 -1.43 2.36
N PHE A 48 -16.28 -1.60 2.12
CA PHE A 48 -15.52 -0.73 1.22
C PHE A 48 -15.76 -1.07 -0.25
N ILE A 49 -15.74 -0.04 -1.10
CA ILE A 49 -15.95 -0.19 -2.53
C ILE A 49 -14.60 -0.29 -3.27
N TRP A 50 -14.49 -1.29 -4.12
CA TRP A 50 -13.34 -1.54 -4.99
C TRP A 50 -13.79 -1.48 -6.45
N LEU A 51 -13.02 -0.81 -7.30
CA LEU A 51 -13.32 -0.59 -8.71
C LEU A 51 -12.21 -1.10 -9.61
N GLY A 52 -12.56 -1.96 -10.56
CA GLY A 52 -11.69 -2.37 -11.64
C GLY A 52 -11.82 -1.41 -12.81
N THR A 53 -10.71 -0.85 -13.29
CA THR A 53 -10.72 0.09 -14.42
C THR A 53 -9.78 -0.35 -15.53
N ALA A 54 -9.81 0.37 -16.66
CA ALA A 54 -8.86 0.16 -17.74
C ALA A 54 -7.41 0.53 -17.42
N ASN A 55 -7.14 1.22 -16.30
CA ASN A 55 -5.78 1.59 -15.92
C ASN A 55 -5.52 1.52 -14.40
N GLY A 56 -6.06 0.51 -13.72
CA GLY A 56 -5.73 0.20 -12.34
C GLY A 56 -6.91 -0.31 -11.53
N LEU A 57 -6.59 -0.82 -10.34
CA LEU A 57 -7.55 -1.13 -9.29
C LEU A 57 -7.68 0.10 -8.39
N ASN A 58 -8.91 0.52 -8.10
CA ASN A 58 -9.17 1.68 -7.26
C ASN A 58 -9.87 1.23 -6.00
N PHE A 59 -9.38 1.69 -4.86
CA PHE A 59 -10.04 1.58 -3.57
C PHE A 59 -10.70 2.91 -3.25
N PHE A 60 -12.02 2.90 -3.04
CA PHE A 60 -12.78 4.10 -2.76
C PHE A 60 -12.95 4.31 -1.25
N GLU A 61 -12.36 5.39 -0.75
CA GLU A 61 -12.32 5.77 0.68
C GLU A 61 -13.48 6.70 1.06
N GLY A 62 -14.59 6.66 0.30
CA GLY A 62 -15.75 7.53 0.50
C GLY A 62 -15.66 8.89 -0.20
N ASN A 63 -14.52 9.57 -0.19
CA ASN A 63 -14.32 10.83 -0.94
C ASN A 63 -13.03 10.92 -1.76
N LYS A 64 -12.17 9.91 -1.67
CA LYS A 64 -10.87 9.82 -2.32
C LYS A 64 -10.66 8.41 -2.88
N PHE A 65 -9.78 8.31 -3.86
CA PHE A 65 -9.36 7.03 -4.43
C PHE A 65 -7.91 6.73 -4.06
N THR A 66 -7.66 5.53 -3.58
CA THR A 66 -6.32 4.93 -3.58
C THR A 66 -6.18 4.04 -4.80
N VAL A 67 -5.25 4.42 -5.68
CA VAL A 67 -5.00 3.74 -6.96
C VAL A 67 -3.84 2.74 -6.82
N PHE A 68 -4.11 1.50 -7.16
CA PHE A 68 -3.11 0.45 -7.39
C PHE A 68 -2.89 0.29 -8.89
N HIS A 69 -1.65 0.44 -9.33
CA HIS A 69 -1.19 0.27 -10.71
C HIS A 69 0.12 -0.53 -10.74
N SER A 70 0.53 -1.03 -11.90
CA SER A 70 1.73 -1.87 -12.05
C SER A 70 3.03 -1.21 -11.58
N GLY A 71 3.22 0.08 -11.86
CA GLY A 71 4.36 0.85 -11.35
C GLY A 71 4.37 1.17 -9.84
N ASN A 72 3.28 0.94 -9.08
CA ASN A 72 3.21 1.27 -7.64
C ASN A 72 2.64 0.16 -6.78
N SER A 73 2.45 -1.05 -7.31
CA SER A 73 1.88 -2.19 -6.61
C SER A 73 2.38 -3.48 -7.24
N ARG A 74 1.90 -4.65 -6.78
CA ARG A 74 2.24 -5.95 -7.37
C ARG A 74 1.37 -6.33 -8.58
N LEU A 75 0.52 -5.42 -9.06
CA LEU A 75 -0.20 -5.60 -10.32
C LEU A 75 0.81 -5.77 -11.47
N LYS A 76 0.64 -6.79 -12.31
CA LYS A 76 1.48 -6.97 -13.51
C LYS A 76 0.91 -6.23 -14.73
N ASP A 77 -0.39 -6.04 -14.75
CA ASP A 77 -1.12 -5.30 -15.77
C ASP A 77 -2.14 -4.36 -15.10
N ASN A 78 -2.47 -3.26 -15.76
CA ASN A 78 -3.37 -2.24 -15.20
C ASN A 78 -4.83 -2.48 -15.57
N GLN A 79 -5.15 -3.30 -16.58
CA GLN A 79 -6.52 -3.58 -16.97
C GLN A 79 -7.12 -4.59 -15.99
N ILE A 80 -8.12 -4.15 -15.23
CA ILE A 80 -8.85 -5.00 -14.27
C ILE A 80 -10.25 -5.23 -14.82
N TYR A 81 -10.46 -6.36 -15.50
CA TYR A 81 -11.71 -6.64 -16.21
C TYR A 81 -12.85 -7.07 -15.29
N GLU A 82 -12.54 -7.83 -14.24
CA GLU A 82 -13.55 -8.35 -13.32
C GLU A 82 -12.95 -8.50 -11.92
N ILE A 83 -13.79 -8.28 -10.91
CA ILE A 83 -13.46 -8.49 -9.51
C ILE A 83 -14.56 -9.34 -8.89
N LYS A 84 -14.19 -10.44 -8.24
CA LYS A 84 -15.12 -11.30 -7.49
C LYS A 84 -14.65 -11.42 -6.05
N LYS A 85 -15.59 -11.64 -5.14
CA LYS A 85 -15.25 -12.03 -3.77
C LYS A 85 -14.74 -13.47 -3.76
N ALA A 86 -13.73 -13.73 -2.94
CA ALA A 86 -13.26 -15.08 -2.69
C ALA A 86 -13.76 -15.59 -1.32
N LYS A 87 -12.96 -15.45 -0.26
CA LYS A 87 -13.40 -15.62 1.14
C LYS A 87 -13.50 -14.29 1.85
N ASP A 88 -13.88 -14.34 3.13
CA ASP A 88 -13.87 -13.17 4.02
C ASP A 88 -12.57 -12.41 3.88
N HIS A 89 -12.70 -11.12 3.55
CA HIS A 89 -11.61 -10.19 3.34
C HIS A 89 -10.71 -10.49 2.12
N GLU A 90 -11.12 -11.30 1.15
CA GLU A 90 -10.35 -11.60 -0.06
C GLU A 90 -11.12 -11.25 -1.34
N LEU A 91 -10.40 -10.63 -2.29
CA LEU A 91 -10.89 -10.34 -3.64
C LEU A 91 -10.04 -11.07 -4.68
N LEU A 92 -10.69 -11.53 -5.73
CA LEU A 92 -10.07 -12.20 -6.85
C LEU A 92 -10.22 -11.31 -8.09
N LEU A 93 -9.09 -10.95 -8.70
CA LEU A 93 -9.01 -9.98 -9.79
C LEU A 93 -8.67 -10.69 -11.10
N ALA A 94 -9.44 -10.42 -12.15
CA ALA A 94 -9.14 -10.78 -13.52
C ALA A 94 -8.38 -9.64 -14.21
N THR A 95 -7.17 -9.90 -14.71
CA THR A 95 -6.32 -8.85 -15.29
C THR A 95 -5.90 -9.16 -16.73
N GLY A 96 -5.36 -8.14 -17.42
CA GLY A 96 -4.73 -8.32 -18.72
C GLY A 96 -3.52 -9.28 -18.72
N TYR A 97 -2.97 -9.62 -17.54
CA TYR A 97 -1.85 -10.53 -17.40
C TYR A 97 -1.97 -11.41 -16.14
N GLY A 98 -2.90 -12.36 -16.18
CA GLY A 98 -3.16 -13.37 -15.17
C GLY A 98 -4.30 -13.01 -14.23
N ALA A 99 -4.43 -13.80 -13.16
CA ALA A 99 -5.37 -13.56 -12.08
C ALA A 99 -4.62 -13.16 -10.80
N ILE A 100 -5.27 -12.44 -9.89
CA ILE A 100 -4.66 -12.02 -8.63
C ILE A 100 -5.62 -12.28 -7.48
N LEU A 101 -5.20 -13.04 -6.48
CA LEU A 101 -5.90 -13.10 -5.19
C LEU A 101 -5.33 -12.03 -4.26
N MET A 102 -6.18 -11.15 -3.77
CA MET A 102 -5.82 -10.00 -2.95
C MET A 102 -6.50 -10.06 -1.59
N ASP A 103 -5.75 -9.90 -0.51
CA ASP A 103 -6.31 -9.66 0.83
C ASP A 103 -6.69 -8.18 0.96
N THR A 104 -7.96 -7.90 1.22
CA THR A 104 -8.53 -6.54 1.34
C THR A 104 -8.10 -5.81 2.60
N ARG A 105 -7.68 -6.50 3.66
CA ARG A 105 -7.21 -5.88 4.92
C ARG A 105 -5.80 -5.33 4.81
N THR A 106 -5.06 -5.78 3.81
CA THR A 106 -3.62 -5.56 3.72
C THR A 106 -3.18 -5.11 2.33
N ALA A 107 -4.06 -5.22 1.33
CA ALA A 107 -3.79 -5.07 -0.10
C ALA A 107 -2.67 -5.99 -0.62
N ILE A 108 -2.39 -7.10 0.09
CA ILE A 108 -1.40 -8.10 -0.35
C ILE A 108 -1.95 -8.82 -1.57
N MET A 109 -1.20 -8.80 -2.67
CA MET A 109 -1.57 -9.42 -3.94
C MET A 109 -0.71 -10.65 -4.23
N LYS A 110 -1.37 -11.76 -4.54
CA LYS A 110 -0.78 -13.03 -4.98
C LYS A 110 -1.19 -13.29 -6.45
N PRO A 111 -0.30 -13.02 -7.42
CA PRO A 111 -0.60 -13.25 -8.83
C PRO A 111 -0.47 -14.73 -9.21
N PHE A 112 -1.28 -15.15 -10.17
CA PHE A 112 -1.28 -16.47 -10.79
C PHE A 112 -1.33 -16.34 -12.30
N THR A 113 -0.66 -17.26 -12.98
CA THR A 113 -0.66 -17.38 -14.44
C THR A 113 -0.98 -18.82 -14.82
N VAL A 114 -1.59 -18.99 -15.99
CA VAL A 114 -1.91 -20.32 -16.53
C VAL A 114 -0.84 -20.78 -17.52
N PRO A 115 -0.63 -22.10 -17.65
CA PRO A 115 0.18 -22.67 -18.71
C PRO A 115 -0.36 -22.28 -20.09
N ALA A 116 0.53 -22.07 -21.05
CA ALA A 116 0.18 -21.62 -22.38
C ALA A 116 0.99 -22.33 -23.45
N VAL A 117 0.45 -22.39 -24.66
CA VAL A 117 1.20 -22.79 -25.85
C VAL A 117 2.38 -21.83 -26.05
N PRO A 118 3.60 -22.31 -26.32
CA PRO A 118 4.75 -21.45 -26.60
C PRO A 118 4.43 -20.41 -27.68
N GLY A 119 4.68 -19.14 -27.40
CA GLY A 119 4.37 -18.02 -28.30
C GLY A 119 2.96 -17.41 -28.16
N LEU A 120 2.06 -18.01 -27.37
CA LEU A 120 0.72 -17.48 -27.07
C LEU A 120 0.51 -17.17 -25.57
N ALA A 121 1.60 -17.13 -24.78
CA ALA A 121 1.53 -16.93 -23.32
C ALA A 121 0.80 -15.66 -22.90
N ASP A 122 1.01 -14.56 -23.63
CA ASP A 122 0.36 -13.28 -23.34
C ASP A 122 -1.16 -13.39 -23.53
N MET A 123 -1.61 -14.03 -24.62
CA MET A 123 -3.04 -14.26 -24.88
C MET A 123 -3.65 -15.25 -23.89
N ALA A 124 -2.93 -16.30 -23.52
CA ALA A 124 -3.40 -17.29 -22.55
C ALA A 124 -3.69 -16.67 -21.19
N ASN A 125 -2.94 -15.63 -20.83
CA ASN A 125 -3.03 -14.95 -19.55
C ASN A 125 -3.86 -13.66 -19.60
N VAL A 126 -4.53 -13.33 -20.70
CA VAL A 126 -5.59 -12.31 -20.66
C VAL A 126 -6.83 -12.92 -20.01
N VAL A 127 -6.98 -12.71 -18.70
CA VAL A 127 -8.12 -13.25 -17.92
C VAL A 127 -9.24 -12.22 -17.95
N ARG A 128 -10.36 -12.55 -18.61
CA ARG A 128 -11.53 -11.64 -18.71
C ARG A 128 -12.66 -12.00 -17.78
N PHE A 129 -12.81 -13.29 -17.49
CA PHE A 129 -13.85 -13.81 -16.63
C PHE A 129 -13.20 -14.61 -15.51
N ILE A 130 -13.70 -14.45 -14.30
CA ILE A 130 -13.17 -15.17 -13.15
C ILE A 130 -14.28 -15.59 -12.22
N GLU A 131 -14.20 -16.82 -11.70
CA GLU A 131 -15.14 -17.35 -10.73
C GLU A 131 -14.38 -18.00 -9.58
N TYR A 132 -14.87 -17.79 -8.37
CA TYR A 132 -14.39 -18.44 -7.17
C TYR A 132 -15.47 -19.37 -6.64
N THR A 133 -15.19 -20.67 -6.65
CA THR A 133 -16.21 -21.67 -6.32
C THR A 133 -16.40 -21.79 -4.81
N SER A 134 -17.57 -22.28 -4.38
CA SER A 134 -17.85 -22.60 -2.96
C SER A 134 -16.91 -23.66 -2.36
N LYS A 135 -16.07 -24.28 -3.19
CA LYS A 135 -15.13 -25.36 -2.85
C LYS A 135 -13.66 -24.91 -2.84
N ASP A 136 -13.40 -23.60 -2.82
CA ASP A 136 -12.05 -23.01 -2.75
C ASP A 136 -11.20 -23.26 -4.01
N GLU A 137 -11.85 -23.28 -5.18
CA GLU A 137 -11.21 -23.40 -6.49
C GLU A 137 -11.44 -22.13 -7.31
N ILE A 138 -10.51 -21.84 -8.22
CA ILE A 138 -10.50 -20.64 -9.05
C ILE A 138 -10.69 -21.08 -10.50
N VAL A 139 -11.75 -20.59 -11.15
CA VAL A 139 -11.98 -20.85 -12.58
C VAL A 139 -11.70 -19.58 -13.38
N LEU A 140 -10.82 -19.68 -14.37
CA LEU A 140 -10.36 -18.59 -15.20
C LEU A 140 -10.86 -18.76 -16.63
N GLY A 141 -11.50 -17.72 -17.14
CA GLY A 141 -11.91 -17.60 -18.54
C GLY A 141 -10.98 -16.64 -19.27
N THR A 142 -10.17 -17.17 -20.19
CA THR A 142 -9.17 -16.41 -20.92
C THR A 142 -9.47 -16.36 -22.42
N TYR A 143 -8.63 -15.65 -23.16
CA TYR A 143 -8.71 -15.63 -24.62
C TYR A 143 -8.47 -17.02 -25.24
N LEU A 144 -7.63 -17.86 -24.63
CA LEU A 144 -7.32 -19.16 -25.21
C LEU A 144 -8.12 -20.31 -24.62
N GLY A 145 -8.68 -20.19 -23.42
CA GLY A 145 -9.23 -21.35 -22.75
C GLY A 145 -9.94 -21.09 -21.44
N VAL A 146 -10.55 -22.15 -20.92
CA VAL A 146 -11.07 -22.25 -19.56
C VAL A 146 -10.05 -23.03 -18.74
N TYR A 147 -9.62 -22.49 -17.61
CA TYR A 147 -8.65 -23.11 -16.71
C TYR A 147 -9.24 -23.20 -15.30
N VAL A 148 -9.00 -24.32 -14.63
CA VAL A 148 -9.39 -24.50 -13.23
C VAL A 148 -8.14 -24.68 -12.40
N LEU A 149 -7.99 -23.84 -11.38
CA LEU A 149 -6.86 -23.82 -10.48
C LEU A 149 -7.32 -24.12 -9.06
N ASP A 150 -6.45 -24.73 -8.25
CA ASP A 150 -6.63 -24.70 -6.80
C ASP A 150 -6.34 -23.29 -6.24
N ARG A 151 -6.66 -23.06 -4.97
CA ARG A 151 -6.36 -21.80 -4.27
C ARG A 151 -4.88 -21.37 -4.34
N ASN A 152 -3.97 -22.33 -4.47
CA ASN A 152 -2.54 -22.05 -4.55
C ASN A 152 -2.09 -21.66 -5.96
N GLY A 153 -2.97 -21.73 -6.95
CA GLY A 153 -2.69 -21.45 -8.35
C GLY A 153 -2.19 -22.66 -9.14
N LYS A 154 -2.29 -23.87 -8.58
CA LYS A 154 -1.91 -25.09 -9.30
C LYS A 154 -3.04 -25.50 -10.23
N LEU A 155 -2.70 -25.79 -11.49
CA LEU A 155 -3.65 -26.27 -12.49
C LEU A 155 -4.27 -27.61 -12.07
N ILE A 156 -5.60 -27.68 -12.08
CA ILE A 156 -6.41 -28.87 -11.88
C ILE A 156 -6.79 -29.46 -13.25
N ASP A 157 -7.42 -28.64 -14.10
CA ASP A 157 -7.83 -29.03 -15.45
C ASP A 157 -7.93 -27.80 -16.36
N SER A 158 -7.91 -28.01 -17.68
CA SER A 158 -8.09 -26.93 -18.66
C SER A 158 -8.64 -27.42 -19.98
N VAL A 159 -9.44 -26.58 -20.63
CA VAL A 159 -9.81 -26.72 -22.03
C VAL A 159 -9.26 -25.51 -22.79
N ILE A 160 -8.37 -25.77 -23.74
CA ILE A 160 -7.70 -24.75 -24.55
C ILE A 160 -8.20 -24.89 -25.99
N ALA A 161 -8.55 -23.76 -26.60
CA ALA A 161 -8.92 -23.68 -27.99
C ALA A 161 -7.72 -23.99 -28.91
N ASP A 162 -8.01 -24.58 -30.06
CA ASP A 162 -7.01 -24.95 -31.07
C ASP A 162 -6.57 -23.70 -31.87
N PHE A 163 -5.81 -22.83 -31.21
CA PHE A 163 -5.21 -21.63 -31.82
C PHE A 163 -3.69 -21.77 -31.91
N ASN A 164 -3.13 -21.32 -33.04
CA ASN A 164 -1.70 -21.33 -33.29
C ASN A 164 -1.12 -19.93 -33.37
N VAL A 165 0.21 -19.81 -33.27
CA VAL A 165 0.91 -18.51 -33.39
C VAL A 165 0.62 -17.81 -34.73
N SER A 166 0.39 -18.58 -35.80
CA SER A 166 0.00 -18.05 -37.11
C SER A 166 -1.38 -17.38 -37.14
N ASP A 167 -2.23 -17.63 -36.14
CA ASP A 167 -3.56 -17.03 -36.05
C ASP A 167 -3.53 -15.61 -35.44
N VAL A 168 -2.39 -15.20 -34.86
CA VAL A 168 -2.23 -13.90 -34.18
C VAL A 168 -2.43 -12.76 -35.19
N GLY A 169 -3.41 -11.90 -34.93
CA GLY A 169 -3.80 -10.80 -35.83
C GLY A 169 -4.71 -11.21 -37.00
N VAL A 170 -5.00 -12.51 -37.16
CA VAL A 170 -5.87 -13.06 -38.22
C VAL A 170 -7.22 -13.53 -37.65
N LYS A 171 -7.21 -14.19 -36.49
CA LYS A 171 -8.43 -14.67 -35.81
C LYS A 171 -8.71 -13.87 -34.53
N PHE A 172 -9.98 -13.81 -34.14
CA PHE A 172 -10.40 -13.28 -32.85
C PHE A 172 -10.21 -14.34 -31.76
N PHE A 173 -9.32 -14.07 -30.80
CA PHE A 173 -8.98 -14.96 -29.70
C PHE A 173 -9.96 -14.85 -28.51
N HIS A 174 -11.22 -14.47 -28.68
CA HIS A 174 -12.14 -14.35 -27.54
C HIS A 174 -12.84 -15.66 -27.23
N PHE A 175 -12.10 -16.71 -26.83
CA PHE A 175 -12.69 -18.05 -26.68
C PHE A 175 -13.79 -18.11 -25.62
N VAL A 176 -13.54 -17.61 -24.41
CA VAL A 176 -14.53 -17.60 -23.32
C VAL A 176 -15.35 -16.31 -23.35
N ARG A 177 -16.68 -16.44 -23.22
CA ARG A 177 -17.66 -15.34 -23.25
C ARG A 177 -18.36 -15.09 -21.91
N GLY A 178 -18.32 -16.04 -21.00
CA GLY A 178 -18.89 -15.91 -19.65
C GLY A 178 -18.63 -17.15 -18.81
N LEU A 179 -18.58 -16.95 -17.49
CA LEU A 179 -18.47 -18.00 -16.49
C LEU A 179 -19.58 -17.80 -15.45
N VAL A 180 -20.10 -18.90 -14.91
CA VAL A 180 -21.05 -18.86 -13.80
C VAL A 180 -20.87 -20.06 -12.90
N SER A 181 -20.85 -19.81 -11.59
CA SER A 181 -20.67 -20.84 -10.57
C SER A 181 -21.99 -21.21 -9.90
N PHE A 182 -22.11 -22.48 -9.50
CA PHE A 182 -23.24 -23.01 -8.74
C PHE A 182 -22.83 -23.29 -7.29
N THR A 183 -23.80 -23.38 -6.38
CA THR A 183 -23.54 -23.56 -4.95
C THR A 183 -22.83 -24.88 -4.62
N ASN A 184 -23.00 -25.91 -5.46
CA ASN A 184 -22.32 -27.20 -5.33
C ASN A 184 -20.83 -27.15 -5.72
N GLY A 185 -20.36 -26.06 -6.33
CA GLY A 185 -18.98 -25.86 -6.80
C GLY A 185 -18.79 -26.08 -8.30
N ASP A 186 -19.83 -26.52 -9.02
CA ASP A 186 -19.78 -26.68 -10.46
C ASP A 186 -19.74 -25.32 -11.17
N VAL A 187 -19.17 -25.28 -12.37
CA VAL A 187 -19.05 -24.04 -13.16
C VAL A 187 -19.44 -24.30 -14.61
N LEU A 188 -20.34 -23.46 -15.13
CA LEU A 188 -20.70 -23.42 -16.55
C LEU A 188 -19.89 -22.32 -17.25
N ALA A 189 -19.24 -22.68 -18.34
CA ALA A 189 -18.49 -21.77 -19.19
C ALA A 189 -19.13 -21.67 -20.59
N SER A 190 -19.45 -20.45 -21.02
CA SER A 190 -19.86 -20.19 -22.40
C SER A 190 -18.65 -19.82 -23.24
N THR A 191 -18.52 -20.44 -24.42
CA THR A 191 -17.42 -20.22 -25.35
C THR A 191 -17.93 -20.01 -26.78
N ILE A 192 -17.04 -19.58 -27.70
CA ILE A 192 -17.35 -19.51 -29.14
C ILE A 192 -17.75 -20.89 -29.70
N GLY A 193 -17.21 -21.98 -29.15
CA GLY A 193 -17.43 -23.35 -29.60
C GLY A 193 -18.52 -24.11 -28.85
N GLY A 194 -19.41 -23.42 -28.13
CA GLY A 194 -20.47 -24.03 -27.32
C GLY A 194 -20.21 -23.89 -25.80
N TYR A 195 -20.83 -24.75 -25.00
CA TYR A 195 -20.73 -24.70 -23.55
C TYR A 195 -19.87 -25.82 -22.99
N TYR A 196 -19.05 -25.47 -22.01
CA TYR A 196 -18.27 -26.40 -21.20
C TYR A 196 -18.76 -26.36 -19.77
N PHE A 197 -18.64 -27.49 -19.09
CA PHE A 197 -19.09 -27.67 -17.73
C PHE A 197 -17.98 -28.29 -16.90
N TYR A 198 -17.61 -27.61 -15.82
CA TYR A 198 -16.72 -28.12 -14.80
C TYR A 198 -17.53 -28.79 -13.71
N GLU A 199 -17.37 -30.11 -13.56
CA GLU A 199 -17.96 -30.87 -12.47
C GLU A 199 -16.95 -30.96 -11.33
N HIS A 200 -17.23 -30.30 -10.20
CA HIS A 200 -16.31 -30.23 -9.05
C HIS A 200 -15.98 -31.63 -8.52
N ASP A 201 -17.00 -32.48 -8.35
CA ASP A 201 -16.83 -33.83 -7.81
C ASP A 201 -15.90 -34.70 -8.67
N LYS A 202 -15.87 -34.46 -9.99
CA LYS A 202 -14.99 -35.16 -10.94
C LYS A 202 -13.67 -34.41 -11.17
N ARG A 203 -13.58 -33.16 -10.71
CA ARG A 203 -12.51 -32.19 -10.98
C ARG A 203 -12.13 -32.15 -12.47
N LYS A 204 -13.13 -32.18 -13.34
CA LYS A 204 -12.94 -32.29 -14.79
C LYS A 204 -13.87 -31.38 -15.56
N ILE A 205 -13.33 -30.73 -16.59
CA ILE A 205 -14.09 -29.97 -17.58
C ILE A 205 -14.54 -30.91 -18.69
N THR A 206 -15.82 -30.88 -19.02
CA THR A 206 -16.41 -31.63 -20.14
C THR A 206 -17.26 -30.71 -21.01
N SER A 207 -17.59 -31.14 -22.23
CA SER A 207 -18.63 -30.46 -23.00
C SER A 207 -19.98 -30.62 -22.29
N ILE A 208 -20.83 -29.60 -22.32
CA ILE A 208 -22.16 -29.62 -21.70
C ILE A 208 -23.00 -30.83 -22.15
N ASN A 209 -22.79 -31.32 -23.37
CA ASN A 209 -23.50 -32.46 -23.95
C ASN A 209 -23.11 -33.80 -23.31
N SER A 210 -21.98 -33.84 -22.60
CA SER A 210 -21.50 -35.02 -21.89
C SER A 210 -22.01 -35.09 -20.45
N VAL A 211 -22.70 -34.06 -19.96
CA VAL A 211 -23.22 -33.99 -18.60
C VAL A 211 -24.50 -34.80 -18.47
N THR A 212 -24.47 -35.84 -17.62
CA THR A 212 -25.59 -36.78 -17.43
C THR A 212 -26.41 -36.53 -16.17
N ALA A 213 -25.99 -35.58 -15.33
CA ALA A 213 -26.68 -35.25 -14.09
C ALA A 213 -28.13 -34.77 -14.35
N PRO A 214 -29.16 -35.37 -13.70
CA PRO A 214 -30.57 -35.06 -13.96
C PRO A 214 -30.97 -33.60 -13.71
N SER A 215 -30.40 -32.98 -12.68
CA SER A 215 -30.67 -31.58 -12.31
C SER A 215 -30.37 -30.59 -13.44
N TYR A 216 -29.36 -30.87 -14.27
CA TYR A 216 -28.94 -30.00 -15.37
C TYR A 216 -29.63 -30.33 -16.70
N GLN A 217 -30.40 -31.41 -16.81
CA GLN A 217 -31.05 -31.78 -18.09
C GLN A 217 -31.95 -30.68 -18.68
N PRO A 218 -32.79 -29.97 -17.89
CA PRO A 218 -33.57 -28.86 -18.42
C PRO A 218 -32.71 -27.73 -19.00
N LEU A 219 -31.59 -27.42 -18.32
CA LEU A 219 -30.62 -26.43 -18.81
C LEU A 219 -29.96 -26.91 -20.11
N ILE A 220 -29.49 -28.15 -20.14
CA ILE A 220 -28.84 -28.74 -21.32
C ILE A 220 -29.80 -28.73 -22.52
N GLN A 221 -31.05 -29.15 -22.34
CA GLN A 221 -32.07 -29.13 -23.39
C GLN A 221 -32.34 -27.69 -23.86
N PHE A 222 -32.45 -26.74 -22.93
CA PHE A 222 -32.63 -25.33 -23.26
C PHE A 222 -31.48 -24.80 -24.11
N LEU A 223 -30.23 -25.04 -23.69
CA LEU A 223 -29.03 -24.59 -24.41
C LEU A 223 -28.84 -25.26 -25.78
N HIS A 224 -29.38 -26.46 -25.99
CA HIS A 224 -29.38 -27.11 -27.31
C HIS A 224 -30.36 -26.48 -28.30
N VAL A 225 -31.50 -26.02 -27.82
CA VAL A 225 -32.56 -25.46 -28.67
C VAL A 225 -32.27 -24.01 -29.05
N HIS A 226 -31.64 -23.26 -28.14
CA HIS A 226 -31.41 -21.85 -28.30
C HIS A 226 -29.91 -21.59 -28.46
N ASP A 227 -29.46 -21.40 -29.70
CA ASP A 227 -28.04 -21.22 -30.04
C ASP A 227 -27.58 -19.75 -29.83
N ALA A 228 -26.42 -19.62 -29.17
CA ALA A 228 -25.57 -18.45 -29.00
C ALA A 228 -26.02 -17.17 -28.21
N ASN A 229 -25.09 -16.74 -27.33
CA ASN A 229 -24.97 -15.44 -26.63
C ASN A 229 -26.00 -15.12 -25.55
N TYR A 230 -25.93 -15.88 -24.46
CA TYR A 230 -26.60 -15.52 -23.22
C TYR A 230 -25.73 -14.61 -22.36
N VAL A 231 -26.35 -13.58 -21.80
CA VAL A 231 -25.90 -13.01 -20.53
C VAL A 231 -26.54 -13.86 -19.44
N PHE A 232 -25.74 -14.35 -18.51
CA PHE A 232 -26.21 -15.22 -17.45
C PHE A 232 -25.51 -14.97 -16.13
N GLU A 233 -26.27 -15.17 -15.05
CA GLU A 233 -25.80 -15.10 -13.67
C GLU A 233 -26.68 -16.04 -12.83
N THR A 234 -26.12 -16.61 -11.77
CA THR A 234 -26.83 -17.46 -10.81
C THR A 234 -27.04 -16.75 -9.49
N ASN A 235 -28.17 -17.02 -8.83
CA ASN A 235 -28.34 -16.65 -7.43
C ASN A 235 -27.94 -17.79 -6.49
N ARG A 236 -28.01 -17.53 -5.18
CA ARG A 236 -27.68 -18.52 -4.13
C ARG A 236 -28.60 -19.76 -4.08
N PHE A 237 -29.66 -19.79 -4.87
CA PHE A 237 -30.58 -20.92 -4.97
C PHE A 237 -30.36 -21.74 -6.25
N ASP A 238 -29.25 -21.50 -6.95
CA ASP A 238 -28.94 -22.09 -8.26
C ASP A 238 -30.05 -21.84 -9.29
N GLN A 239 -30.65 -20.65 -9.24
CA GLN A 239 -31.52 -20.17 -10.29
C GLN A 239 -30.69 -19.35 -11.28
N LEU A 240 -30.57 -19.87 -12.50
CA LEU A 240 -29.83 -19.26 -13.58
C LEU A 240 -30.75 -18.34 -14.37
N LEU A 241 -30.37 -17.07 -14.51
CA LEU A 241 -31.04 -16.15 -15.41
C LEU A 241 -30.37 -16.17 -16.77
N LEU A 242 -31.18 -16.16 -17.83
CA LEU A 242 -30.73 -16.19 -19.21
C LEU A 242 -31.53 -15.19 -20.04
N ILE A 243 -30.83 -14.43 -20.87
CA ILE A 243 -31.44 -13.56 -21.88
C ILE A 243 -30.96 -14.02 -23.25
N ASP A 244 -31.91 -14.40 -24.09
CA ASP A 244 -31.64 -14.76 -25.48
C ASP A 244 -31.49 -13.49 -26.33
N ASN A 245 -30.26 -13.18 -26.73
CA ASN A 245 -29.97 -12.01 -27.56
C ASN A 245 -30.06 -12.31 -29.07
N HIS A 246 -30.20 -13.58 -29.48
CA HIS A 246 -30.11 -13.97 -30.89
C HIS A 246 -31.49 -14.17 -31.53
N ASN A 247 -32.46 -14.72 -30.79
CA ASN A 247 -33.81 -14.95 -31.32
C ASN A 247 -34.74 -13.73 -31.19
N PHE A 248 -34.24 -12.60 -30.69
CA PHE A 248 -35.00 -11.36 -30.45
C PHE A 248 -36.29 -11.58 -29.67
N ILE A 249 -36.30 -12.56 -28.77
CA ILE A 249 -37.42 -12.78 -27.86
C ILE A 249 -37.24 -11.81 -26.70
N ASP A 250 -38.19 -10.90 -26.51
CA ASP A 250 -38.19 -9.92 -25.43
C ASP A 250 -38.49 -10.57 -24.07
N SER A 251 -37.80 -11.65 -23.70
CA SER A 251 -38.03 -12.41 -22.47
C SER A 251 -36.74 -12.76 -21.75
N VAL A 252 -36.81 -12.73 -20.42
CA VAL A 252 -35.81 -13.33 -19.53
C VAL A 252 -36.31 -14.70 -19.12
N TYR A 253 -35.42 -15.68 -19.16
CA TYR A 253 -35.66 -17.03 -18.68
C TYR A 253 -35.00 -17.22 -17.32
N LEU A 254 -35.75 -17.72 -16.35
CA LEU A 254 -35.26 -18.18 -15.05
C LEU A 254 -35.30 -19.70 -15.03
N ILE A 255 -34.13 -20.33 -14.98
CA ILE A 255 -33.99 -21.79 -14.87
C ILE A 255 -33.64 -22.13 -13.42
N ASP A 256 -34.60 -22.66 -12.67
CA ASP A 256 -34.39 -23.18 -11.32
C ASP A 256 -33.83 -24.60 -11.43
N ILE A 257 -32.51 -24.74 -11.27
CA ILE A 257 -31.79 -26.01 -11.45
C ILE A 257 -32.25 -27.07 -10.44
N PRO A 258 -32.35 -26.78 -9.12
CA PRO A 258 -32.84 -27.77 -8.16
C PRO A 258 -34.27 -28.24 -8.43
N LYS A 259 -35.17 -27.33 -8.85
CA LYS A 259 -36.57 -27.67 -9.15
C LYS A 259 -36.81 -28.12 -10.58
N GLN A 260 -35.78 -28.12 -11.43
CA GLN A 260 -35.86 -28.46 -12.85
C GLN A 260 -36.96 -27.69 -13.59
N LYS A 261 -37.15 -26.41 -13.23
CA LYS A 261 -38.25 -25.58 -13.73
C LYS A 261 -37.73 -24.38 -14.50
N ILE A 262 -38.26 -24.17 -15.71
CA ILE A 262 -37.99 -22.98 -16.52
C ILE A 262 -39.21 -22.05 -16.43
N THR A 263 -38.96 -20.78 -16.11
CA THR A 263 -39.98 -19.72 -16.08
C THR A 263 -39.56 -18.59 -17.01
N ALA A 264 -40.36 -18.29 -18.02
CA ALA A 264 -40.13 -17.14 -18.91
C ALA A 264 -40.94 -15.93 -18.42
N LYS A 265 -40.34 -14.74 -18.48
CA LYS A 265 -41.01 -13.47 -18.18
C LYS A 265 -40.65 -12.44 -19.25
N GLN A 266 -41.66 -11.80 -19.83
CA GLN A 266 -41.46 -10.76 -20.83
C GLN A 266 -40.85 -9.50 -20.21
N LEU A 267 -39.88 -8.91 -20.90
CA LEU A 267 -39.26 -7.63 -20.53
C LEU A 267 -40.16 -6.46 -20.96
N PRO A 268 -40.14 -5.33 -20.24
CA PRO A 268 -40.94 -4.16 -20.56
C PRO A 268 -40.32 -3.32 -21.69
N PHE A 269 -39.24 -3.78 -22.32
CA PHE A 269 -38.48 -3.10 -23.37
C PHE A 269 -37.98 -4.11 -24.41
N GLN A 270 -37.66 -3.62 -25.60
CA GLN A 270 -37.11 -4.43 -26.69
C GLN A 270 -35.65 -4.78 -26.41
N VAL A 271 -35.32 -6.08 -26.39
CA VAL A 271 -33.96 -6.59 -26.11
C VAL A 271 -32.97 -6.12 -27.16
N ARG A 272 -33.36 -6.17 -28.44
CA ARG A 272 -32.51 -5.85 -29.61
C ARG A 272 -31.87 -4.47 -29.58
N ASP A 273 -32.60 -3.48 -29.08
CA ASP A 273 -32.16 -2.08 -29.09
C ASP A 273 -31.45 -1.66 -27.80
N ASN A 274 -31.50 -2.51 -26.76
CA ASN A 274 -31.07 -2.17 -25.41
C ASN A 274 -29.91 -3.04 -24.90
N ILE A 275 -29.89 -4.33 -25.24
CA ILE A 275 -28.93 -5.30 -24.73
C ILE A 275 -27.86 -5.58 -25.80
N ARG A 276 -26.60 -5.50 -25.41
CA ARG A 276 -25.43 -5.80 -26.26
C ARG A 276 -24.72 -7.05 -25.76
N TRP A 277 -23.74 -7.53 -26.53
CA TRP A 277 -22.94 -8.71 -26.18
C TRP A 277 -22.13 -8.54 -24.89
N ASP A 278 -21.87 -7.30 -24.46
CA ASP A 278 -21.12 -6.93 -23.26
C ASP A 278 -22.02 -6.47 -22.10
N SER A 279 -23.35 -6.53 -22.26
CA SER A 279 -24.30 -6.27 -21.17
C SER A 279 -24.16 -7.32 -20.06
N LYS A 280 -24.45 -6.92 -18.82
CA LYS A 280 -24.27 -7.73 -17.62
C LYS A 280 -25.58 -7.88 -16.87
N ILE A 281 -25.83 -9.10 -16.38
CA ILE A 281 -26.85 -9.38 -15.36
C ILE A 281 -26.11 -9.45 -14.03
N GLN A 282 -26.61 -8.78 -12.98
CA GLN A 282 -26.14 -9.02 -11.62
C GLN A 282 -27.28 -9.43 -10.71
N VAL A 283 -26.98 -10.36 -9.80
CA VAL A 283 -27.84 -10.65 -8.66
C VAL A 283 -27.57 -9.62 -7.57
N GLN A 284 -28.58 -8.81 -7.25
CA GLN A 284 -28.47 -7.82 -6.17
C GLN A 284 -28.87 -8.42 -4.83
N ASN A 285 -29.87 -9.30 -4.85
CA ASN A 285 -30.21 -10.17 -3.73
C ASN A 285 -31.00 -11.38 -4.26
N ASP A 286 -31.48 -12.21 -3.34
CA ASP A 286 -32.29 -13.41 -3.59
C ASP A 286 -33.40 -13.27 -4.64
N THR A 287 -33.97 -12.07 -4.77
CA THR A 287 -35.18 -11.82 -5.56
C THR A 287 -35.03 -10.68 -6.57
N LEU A 288 -33.91 -9.97 -6.55
CA LEU A 288 -33.69 -8.74 -7.30
C LEU A 288 -32.48 -8.89 -8.21
N PHE A 289 -32.67 -8.55 -9.48
CA PHE A 289 -31.66 -8.63 -10.51
C PHE A 289 -31.55 -7.30 -11.23
N THR A 290 -30.35 -6.97 -11.70
CA THR A 290 -30.10 -5.83 -12.59
C THR A 290 -29.63 -6.29 -13.95
N ILE A 291 -30.03 -5.59 -15.00
CA ILE A 291 -29.49 -5.74 -16.36
C ILE A 291 -28.92 -4.40 -16.79
N THR A 292 -27.66 -4.36 -17.20
CA THR A 292 -27.10 -3.16 -17.84
C THR A 292 -27.50 -3.04 -19.30
N THR A 293 -27.63 -1.82 -19.79
CA THR A 293 -28.14 -1.52 -21.13
C THR A 293 -27.23 -0.53 -21.85
N SER A 294 -27.35 -0.52 -23.16
CA SER A 294 -26.51 0.33 -24.01
C SER A 294 -26.98 1.77 -24.20
N ARG A 295 -28.26 2.05 -23.91
CA ARG A 295 -28.88 3.36 -24.22
C ARG A 295 -29.71 3.97 -23.09
N HIS A 296 -30.23 3.16 -22.17
CA HIS A 296 -31.23 3.61 -21.19
C HIS A 296 -30.79 3.34 -19.73
N GLY A 297 -29.50 3.17 -19.49
CA GLY A 297 -28.97 2.90 -18.15
C GLY A 297 -29.07 1.42 -17.78
N TYR A 298 -29.85 1.09 -16.74
CA TYR A 298 -30.01 -0.27 -16.23
C TYR A 298 -31.48 -0.57 -15.90
N TYR A 299 -31.85 -1.84 -15.87
CA TYR A 299 -33.17 -2.31 -15.44
C TYR A 299 -33.06 -3.09 -14.15
N VAL A 300 -33.98 -2.85 -13.22
CA VAL A 300 -34.14 -3.66 -12.00
C VAL A 300 -35.39 -4.51 -12.15
N PHE A 301 -35.33 -5.80 -11.82
CA PHE A 301 -36.49 -6.67 -11.90
C PHE A 301 -36.50 -7.75 -10.84
N SER A 302 -37.72 -8.19 -10.49
CA SER A 302 -37.97 -9.29 -9.54
C SER A 302 -38.92 -10.33 -10.13
N PHE A 303 -38.71 -11.60 -9.76
CA PHE A 303 -39.57 -12.72 -10.15
C PHE A 303 -40.71 -13.01 -9.18
N ASN A 304 -40.67 -12.48 -7.95
CA ASN A 304 -41.65 -12.77 -6.89
C ASN A 304 -42.71 -11.66 -6.68
N GLY A 305 -42.76 -10.60 -7.51
CA GLY A 305 -43.63 -9.43 -7.33
C GLY A 305 -44.27 -8.86 -8.62
N LYS A 306 -44.94 -7.70 -8.50
CA LYS A 306 -45.51 -6.93 -9.65
C LYS A 306 -44.40 -6.56 -10.66
N LEU A 307 -44.82 -6.29 -11.89
CA LEU A 307 -44.02 -6.01 -13.11
C LEU A 307 -42.70 -5.26 -12.85
N PRO A 308 -41.66 -5.49 -13.67
CA PRO A 308 -40.38 -4.78 -13.59
C PRO A 308 -40.60 -3.26 -13.51
N GLU A 309 -40.12 -2.62 -12.44
CA GLU A 309 -40.11 -1.17 -12.33
C GLU A 309 -38.88 -0.64 -13.08
N LEU A 310 -39.13 0.29 -14.00
CA LEU A 310 -38.09 0.99 -14.75
C LEU A 310 -37.42 2.02 -13.83
N SER A 311 -36.17 1.79 -13.45
CA SER A 311 -35.30 2.81 -12.85
C SER A 311 -34.37 3.36 -13.92
N THR A 312 -34.77 4.42 -14.62
CA THR A 312 -33.87 5.13 -15.53
C THR A 312 -32.91 6.03 -14.75
N ILE A 313 -31.65 6.09 -15.18
CA ILE A 313 -30.76 7.18 -14.77
C ILE A 313 -31.37 8.51 -15.26
N PRO A 314 -31.43 9.57 -14.44
CA PRO A 314 -31.89 10.90 -14.84
C PRO A 314 -31.34 11.41 -16.17
N GLY A 315 -32.19 12.16 -16.89
CA GLY A 315 -32.01 12.62 -18.27
C GLY A 315 -30.85 13.57 -18.58
N ASP A 316 -30.01 13.93 -17.61
CA ASP A 316 -28.73 14.64 -17.85
C ASP A 316 -27.50 13.71 -17.75
N HIS A 317 -27.63 12.55 -17.09
CA HIS A 317 -26.58 11.52 -16.97
C HIS A 317 -26.85 10.28 -17.84
N ALA A 318 -28.02 10.16 -18.46
CA ALA A 318 -28.38 9.02 -19.31
C ALA A 318 -27.87 9.13 -20.75
N SER A 319 -27.70 10.34 -21.29
CA SER A 319 -27.25 10.52 -22.68
C SER A 319 -25.72 10.41 -22.78
N GLY A 320 -25.22 9.22 -23.09
CA GLY A 320 -23.81 8.99 -23.47
C GLY A 320 -23.00 8.08 -22.54
N PHE A 321 -23.61 7.52 -21.49
CA PHE A 321 -22.94 6.63 -20.53
C PHE A 321 -23.34 5.18 -20.81
N TYR A 322 -22.41 4.37 -21.34
CA TYR A 322 -22.59 2.91 -21.39
C TYR A 322 -22.36 2.33 -19.99
N ASN A 323 -23.39 1.70 -19.40
CA ASN A 323 -23.28 1.08 -18.09
C ASN A 323 -22.60 -0.28 -18.18
N GLN A 324 -21.48 -0.42 -17.49
CA GLN A 324 -20.71 -1.66 -17.49
C GLN A 324 -21.09 -2.57 -16.32
N PHE A 325 -21.41 -1.98 -15.16
CA PHE A 325 -21.72 -2.75 -13.94
C PHE A 325 -22.64 -1.95 -13.00
N VAL A 326 -23.53 -2.64 -12.27
CA VAL A 326 -24.38 -2.04 -11.23
C VAL A 326 -24.26 -2.86 -9.94
N LEU A 327 -23.99 -2.20 -8.83
CA LEU A 327 -23.88 -2.83 -7.52
C LEU A 327 -24.85 -2.15 -6.54
N LEU A 328 -25.67 -2.95 -5.88
CA LEU A 328 -26.39 -2.56 -4.68
C LEU A 328 -25.52 -2.90 -3.47
N ASP A 329 -25.13 -1.90 -2.70
CA ASP A 329 -24.32 -2.13 -1.52
C ASP A 329 -25.14 -2.68 -0.33
N LYS A 330 -24.45 -3.09 0.74
CA LYS A 330 -25.05 -3.59 2.00
C LYS A 330 -26.05 -2.63 2.66
N PHE A 331 -26.06 -1.35 2.25
CA PHE A 331 -26.94 -0.31 2.76
C PHE A 331 -28.06 0.04 1.76
N ASN A 332 -28.26 -0.79 0.72
CA ASN A 332 -29.21 -0.60 -0.37
C ASN A 332 -28.97 0.67 -1.21
N ARG A 333 -27.71 1.05 -1.40
CA ARG A 333 -27.33 2.17 -2.28
C ARG A 333 -26.83 1.65 -3.61
N ILE A 334 -27.20 2.33 -4.70
CA ILE A 334 -26.84 1.93 -6.05
C ILE A 334 -25.51 2.58 -6.46
N TRP A 335 -24.61 1.76 -7.00
CA TRP A 335 -23.34 2.18 -7.56
C TRP A 335 -23.27 1.72 -9.01
N ILE A 336 -22.82 2.60 -9.91
CA ILE A 336 -22.85 2.34 -11.35
C ILE A 336 -21.47 2.59 -11.94
N ALA A 337 -20.93 1.57 -12.59
CA ALA A 337 -19.73 1.68 -13.40
C ALA A 337 -20.11 2.03 -14.83
N THR A 338 -19.42 3.01 -15.41
CA THR A 338 -19.68 3.48 -16.77
C THR A 338 -18.38 3.58 -17.58
N GLU A 339 -18.50 3.80 -18.89
CA GLU A 339 -17.34 4.09 -19.75
C GLU A 339 -16.65 5.44 -19.48
N THR A 340 -17.33 6.36 -18.81
CA THR A 340 -16.88 7.75 -18.64
C THR A 340 -16.70 8.14 -17.17
N GLY A 341 -16.95 7.22 -16.25
CA GLY A 341 -16.67 7.37 -14.83
C GLY A 341 -17.40 6.36 -13.96
N PHE A 342 -17.57 6.74 -12.71
CA PHE A 342 -18.22 5.98 -11.64
C PHE A 342 -19.32 6.84 -11.03
N LEU A 343 -20.54 6.30 -10.92
CA LEU A 343 -21.67 6.99 -10.30
C LEU A 343 -22.02 6.34 -8.97
N GLN A 344 -22.28 7.17 -7.97
CA GLN A 344 -22.81 6.79 -6.68
C GLN A 344 -24.21 7.38 -6.53
N GLU A 345 -25.20 6.56 -6.22
CA GLU A 345 -26.51 7.05 -5.79
C GLU A 345 -26.35 7.75 -4.44
N ASN A 346 -26.89 8.96 -4.35
CA ASN A 346 -26.95 9.72 -3.11
C ASN A 346 -28.01 9.12 -2.16
N ALA A 347 -27.74 7.94 -1.63
CA ALA A 347 -28.66 7.28 -0.73
C ALA A 347 -28.48 7.76 0.72
N GLY A 348 -29.60 8.06 1.38
CA GLY A 348 -29.64 8.71 2.69
C GLY A 348 -29.75 10.24 2.63
N VAL A 349 -29.70 10.81 1.42
CA VAL A 349 -30.07 12.20 1.17
C VAL A 349 -31.55 12.19 0.76
N PRO A 350 -32.45 12.98 1.39
CA PRO A 350 -33.73 13.33 0.78
C PRO A 350 -33.49 13.63 -0.69
N PRO A 351 -34.37 13.25 -1.62
CA PRO A 351 -34.34 13.84 -2.93
C PRO A 351 -34.42 15.36 -2.73
N PHE A 352 -33.29 16.06 -2.84
CA PHE A 352 -33.28 17.51 -2.84
C PHE A 352 -34.10 17.88 -4.05
N ARG A 353 -35.33 18.32 -3.80
CA ARG A 353 -36.14 18.76 -4.91
C ARG A 353 -35.73 20.19 -5.18
N ASN A 354 -34.75 20.32 -6.08
CA ASN A 354 -34.25 21.59 -6.55
C ASN A 354 -35.20 22.16 -7.59
N ILE A 355 -35.64 23.39 -7.37
CA ILE A 355 -36.53 24.10 -8.29
C ILE A 355 -35.82 25.36 -8.74
N LEU A 356 -35.47 25.39 -10.03
CA LEU A 356 -34.93 26.58 -10.68
C LEU A 356 -36.03 27.62 -10.81
N ILE A 357 -35.71 28.86 -10.42
CA ILE A 357 -36.61 30.00 -10.51
C ILE A 357 -36.57 30.64 -11.89
N LYS A 358 -35.44 30.52 -12.60
CA LYS A 358 -35.22 31.10 -13.93
C LYS A 358 -36.36 30.89 -14.95
N PRO A 359 -37.04 29.73 -15.04
CA PRO A 359 -38.17 29.54 -15.96
C PRO A 359 -39.39 30.44 -15.67
N PHE A 360 -39.49 31.00 -14.46
CA PHE A 360 -40.62 31.81 -14.02
C PHE A 360 -40.34 33.33 -14.04
N VAL A 361 -39.15 33.74 -14.48
CA VAL A 361 -38.69 35.14 -14.51
C VAL A 361 -38.04 35.50 -15.87
N PRO A 362 -38.07 36.78 -16.28
CA PRO A 362 -37.46 37.22 -17.55
C PRO A 362 -35.93 37.04 -17.58
N LYS A 363 -35.32 37.21 -18.77
CA LYS A 363 -33.95 36.79 -19.12
C LYS A 363 -32.79 37.58 -18.46
N GLU A 364 -33.04 38.52 -17.55
CA GLU A 364 -32.00 39.32 -16.86
C GLU A 364 -31.46 38.67 -15.56
N SER A 365 -30.53 39.36 -14.88
CA SER A 365 -29.61 38.90 -13.81
C SER A 365 -30.22 38.11 -12.63
N LEU A 366 -29.34 37.42 -11.89
CA LEU A 366 -29.54 36.68 -10.62
C LEU A 366 -30.83 37.04 -9.85
N HIS A 367 -31.64 36.05 -9.48
CA HIS A 367 -32.91 36.20 -8.75
C HIS A 367 -32.88 35.50 -7.37
N PRO A 368 -32.16 36.04 -6.37
CA PRO A 368 -32.01 35.38 -5.07
C PRO A 368 -33.36 35.11 -4.43
N VAL A 369 -33.64 33.86 -4.08
CA VAL A 369 -34.84 33.52 -3.31
C VAL A 369 -34.63 34.00 -1.88
N THR A 370 -35.47 34.88 -1.35
CA THR A 370 -35.30 35.47 -0.01
C THR A 370 -36.30 34.95 1.01
N ALA A 371 -37.44 34.44 0.54
CA ALA A 371 -38.46 33.90 1.43
C ALA A 371 -39.18 32.73 0.75
N VAL A 372 -39.41 31.67 1.52
CA VAL A 372 -40.25 30.54 1.10
C VAL A 372 -41.25 30.27 2.20
N HIS A 373 -42.50 30.00 1.83
CA HIS A 373 -43.54 29.60 2.77
C HIS A 373 -44.46 28.56 2.13
N SER A 374 -44.93 27.60 2.92
CA SER A 374 -45.93 26.62 2.48
C SER A 374 -47.24 26.84 3.21
N THR A 375 -48.35 26.89 2.46
CA THR A 375 -49.69 26.92 3.05
C THR A 375 -50.66 26.13 2.17
N GLY A 376 -51.36 25.16 2.77
CA GLY A 376 -52.17 24.21 2.02
C GLY A 376 -51.33 23.42 1.02
N ASN A 377 -51.80 23.32 -0.22
CA ASN A 377 -51.09 22.65 -1.33
C ASN A 377 -50.32 23.64 -2.23
N LYS A 378 -49.85 24.76 -1.67
CA LYS A 378 -49.11 25.79 -2.43
C LYS A 378 -47.80 26.15 -1.75
N TYR A 379 -46.80 26.49 -2.56
CA TYR A 379 -45.58 27.14 -2.14
C TYR A 379 -45.56 28.58 -2.61
N TRP A 380 -45.20 29.48 -1.71
CA TRP A 380 -45.08 30.91 -1.95
C TRP A 380 -43.62 31.28 -1.86
N VAL A 381 -43.06 31.77 -2.96
CA VAL A 381 -41.62 32.00 -3.11
C VAL A 381 -41.41 33.47 -3.46
N GLY A 382 -40.68 34.18 -2.61
CA GLY A 382 -40.29 35.57 -2.80
C GLY A 382 -38.85 35.66 -3.29
N GLY A 383 -38.59 36.58 -4.21
CA GLY A 383 -37.22 36.86 -4.69
C GLY A 383 -36.77 38.31 -4.46
N TYR A 384 -35.46 38.50 -4.43
CA TYR A 384 -34.81 39.81 -4.31
C TYR A 384 -34.38 40.37 -5.67
N SER A 385 -35.35 40.59 -6.55
CA SER A 385 -35.12 41.29 -7.82
C SER A 385 -36.32 42.14 -8.20
N ARG A 386 -36.09 43.14 -9.05
CA ARG A 386 -37.15 44.02 -9.57
C ARG A 386 -38.23 43.26 -10.33
N GLU A 387 -37.90 42.07 -10.84
CA GLU A 387 -38.78 41.27 -11.69
C GLU A 387 -39.23 39.97 -11.04
N SER A 388 -38.73 39.61 -9.85
CA SER A 388 -39.07 38.33 -9.20
C SER A 388 -40.50 38.28 -8.72
N GLY A 389 -40.93 39.31 -7.98
CA GLY A 389 -42.26 39.32 -7.36
C GLY A 389 -42.47 38.14 -6.41
N LEU A 390 -43.74 37.79 -6.21
CA LEU A 390 -44.16 36.63 -5.44
C LEU A 390 -44.63 35.54 -6.39
N ILE A 391 -43.89 34.43 -6.42
CA ILE A 391 -44.15 33.26 -7.26
C ILE A 391 -44.95 32.24 -6.45
N ILE A 392 -46.02 31.72 -7.04
CA ILE A 392 -46.90 30.74 -6.41
C ILE A 392 -46.86 29.46 -7.22
N LEU A 393 -46.46 28.38 -6.55
CA LEU A 393 -46.30 27.06 -7.13
C LEU A 393 -47.24 26.06 -6.45
N ASP A 394 -47.66 25.02 -7.18
CA ASP A 394 -48.38 23.89 -6.59
C ASP A 394 -47.41 22.87 -5.94
N THR A 395 -47.94 21.75 -5.43
CA THR A 395 -47.13 20.67 -4.85
C THR A 395 -46.27 19.92 -5.86
N PHE A 396 -46.51 20.08 -7.16
CA PHE A 396 -45.72 19.55 -8.25
C PHE A 396 -44.71 20.59 -8.81
N PHE A 397 -44.64 21.77 -8.19
CA PHE A 397 -43.84 22.92 -8.60
C PHE A 397 -44.17 23.50 -9.97
N GLN A 398 -45.42 23.31 -10.40
CA GLN A 398 -45.94 24.01 -11.57
C GLN A 398 -46.37 25.42 -11.15
N LEU A 399 -46.12 26.39 -12.04
CA LEU A 399 -46.49 27.79 -11.81
C LEU A 399 -48.02 27.91 -11.77
N ILE A 400 -48.56 28.27 -10.60
CA ILE A 400 -49.97 28.64 -10.47
C ILE A 400 -50.16 30.08 -10.90
N ARG A 401 -49.34 30.99 -10.36
CA ARG A 401 -49.45 32.43 -10.58
C ARG A 401 -48.18 33.14 -10.15
N LYS A 402 -47.86 34.23 -10.84
CA LYS A 402 -46.89 35.22 -10.39
C LYS A 402 -47.63 36.51 -10.04
N ILE A 403 -47.29 37.10 -8.91
CA ILE A 403 -47.88 38.33 -8.41
C ILE A 403 -46.78 39.39 -8.33
N ASP A 404 -46.93 40.46 -9.10
CA ASP A 404 -46.16 41.68 -8.89
C ASP A 404 -46.78 42.47 -7.73
N VAL A 405 -45.96 42.89 -6.77
CA VAL A 405 -46.47 43.58 -5.58
C VAL A 405 -46.73 45.03 -5.94
N LEU A 406 -47.99 45.43 -5.87
CA LEU A 406 -48.44 46.76 -6.26
C LEU A 406 -47.92 47.82 -5.27
N SER A 407 -46.94 48.64 -5.68
CA SER A 407 -46.91 50.05 -5.26
C SER A 407 -46.13 50.96 -6.21
N PRO A 408 -46.62 52.18 -6.45
CA PRO A 408 -45.84 53.27 -7.02
C PRO A 408 -44.73 53.73 -6.05
N PRO A 409 -43.55 54.15 -6.56
CA PRO A 409 -43.19 54.13 -7.98
C PRO A 409 -42.75 52.73 -8.41
N ALA A 410 -43.18 52.36 -9.63
CA ALA A 410 -42.93 51.07 -10.26
C ALA A 410 -41.45 50.63 -10.14
N GLY A 411 -41.23 49.36 -9.82
CA GLY A 411 -39.91 48.72 -9.99
C GLY A 411 -39.24 48.17 -8.73
N LYS A 412 -39.95 47.91 -7.63
CA LYS A 412 -39.36 47.31 -6.42
C LYS A 412 -40.14 46.09 -5.90
N ASN A 413 -40.22 45.04 -6.72
CA ASN A 413 -40.75 43.71 -6.35
C ASN A 413 -39.81 42.88 -5.44
N PHE A 414 -39.06 43.55 -4.56
CA PHE A 414 -38.13 42.88 -3.65
C PHE A 414 -38.90 42.33 -2.46
N ILE A 415 -39.16 41.02 -2.47
CA ILE A 415 -39.75 40.32 -1.33
C ILE A 415 -38.65 40.04 -0.32
N LEU A 416 -38.91 40.28 0.97
CA LEU A 416 -37.95 40.08 2.05
C LEU A 416 -38.43 39.02 3.04
N SER A 417 -39.74 38.95 3.27
CA SER A 417 -40.33 37.99 4.20
C SER A 417 -41.74 37.62 3.79
N ILE A 418 -42.13 36.39 4.10
CA ILE A 418 -43.50 35.90 3.95
C ILE A 418 -43.92 35.38 5.33
N VAL A 419 -44.90 36.04 5.94
CA VAL A 419 -45.35 35.78 7.29
C VAL A 419 -46.80 35.31 7.24
N PRO A 420 -47.17 34.16 7.81
CA PRO A 420 -48.57 33.80 7.93
C PRO A 420 -49.28 34.83 8.83
N TRP A 421 -50.30 35.50 8.30
CA TRP A 421 -51.04 36.54 9.03
C TRP A 421 -52.31 35.94 9.65
N THR A 422 -53.20 35.40 8.81
CA THR A 422 -54.38 34.62 9.20
C THR A 422 -54.42 33.29 8.43
N LYS A 423 -55.47 32.48 8.65
CA LYS A 423 -55.67 31.26 7.85
C LYS A 423 -55.88 31.53 6.36
N ASP A 424 -56.32 32.74 6.01
CA ASP A 424 -56.69 33.12 4.63
C ASP A 424 -55.76 34.17 4.02
N SER A 425 -54.77 34.66 4.76
CA SER A 425 -53.87 35.71 4.29
C SER A 425 -52.44 35.59 4.80
N LEU A 426 -51.51 35.97 3.92
CA LEU A 426 -50.08 36.08 4.18
C LEU A 426 -49.68 37.55 4.21
N LEU A 427 -48.91 37.95 5.22
CA LEU A 427 -48.24 39.24 5.29
C LEU A 427 -46.90 39.14 4.58
N VAL A 428 -46.79 39.83 3.45
CA VAL A 428 -45.60 39.84 2.60
C VAL A 428 -44.86 41.15 2.83
N GLY A 429 -43.65 41.05 3.40
CA GLY A 429 -42.76 42.17 3.62
C GLY A 429 -41.95 42.47 2.35
N THR A 430 -41.95 43.72 1.92
CA THR A 430 -41.18 44.18 0.76
C THR A 430 -40.28 45.36 1.12
N LYS A 431 -39.38 45.73 0.20
CA LYS A 431 -38.57 46.96 0.33
C LYS A 431 -39.40 48.25 0.31
N SER A 432 -40.66 48.19 -0.12
CA SER A 432 -41.57 49.34 -0.25
C SER A 432 -42.71 49.34 0.79
N GLY A 433 -42.66 48.44 1.78
CA GLY A 433 -43.71 48.29 2.79
C GLY A 433 -44.23 46.84 2.86
N ALA A 434 -45.27 46.63 3.66
CA ALA A 434 -45.87 45.31 3.85
C ALA A 434 -47.28 45.22 3.25
N TYR A 435 -47.64 44.06 2.73
CA TYR A 435 -48.92 43.80 2.06
C TYR A 435 -49.56 42.53 2.58
N LEU A 436 -50.88 42.52 2.67
CA LEU A 436 -51.63 41.30 2.86
C LEU A 436 -51.99 40.72 1.51
N VAL A 437 -51.60 39.46 1.29
CA VAL A 437 -51.93 38.67 0.12
C VAL A 437 -52.91 37.59 0.54
N HIS A 438 -54.07 37.57 -0.10
CA HIS A 438 -55.11 36.58 0.17
C HIS A 438 -54.81 35.25 -0.53
N ILE A 439 -54.89 34.15 0.21
CA ILE A 439 -54.42 32.82 -0.22
C ILE A 439 -55.28 32.20 -1.35
N ASN A 440 -56.57 32.54 -1.36
CA ASN A 440 -57.56 31.93 -2.26
C ASN A 440 -57.75 32.72 -3.57
N ASN A 441 -57.86 34.04 -3.49
CA ASN A 441 -58.14 34.90 -4.66
C ASN A 441 -56.91 35.70 -5.14
N TYR A 442 -55.78 35.61 -4.45
CA TYR A 442 -54.53 36.31 -4.78
C TYR A 442 -54.62 37.84 -4.76
N GLY A 443 -55.68 38.39 -4.16
CA GLY A 443 -55.85 39.83 -3.97
C GLY A 443 -54.81 40.39 -3.01
N GLN A 444 -54.40 41.64 -3.24
CA GLN A 444 -53.42 42.35 -2.43
C GLN A 444 -54.05 43.59 -1.80
N THR A 445 -53.82 43.79 -0.50
CA THR A 445 -54.18 45.02 0.20
C THR A 445 -52.98 45.54 0.99
N PRO A 446 -52.72 46.86 1.03
CA PRO A 446 -51.70 47.41 1.91
C PRO A 446 -51.93 46.95 3.35
N PHE A 447 -50.88 46.46 4.02
CA PHE A 447 -50.98 46.09 5.42
C PHE A 447 -51.29 47.34 6.24
N SER A 448 -51.98 47.21 7.37
CA SER A 448 -52.17 48.27 8.36
C SER A 448 -52.02 47.68 9.74
N LEU A 449 -51.26 48.36 10.61
CA LEU A 449 -51.03 47.88 11.97
C LEU A 449 -52.32 47.97 12.79
N PRO A 450 -52.64 46.93 13.59
CA PRO A 450 -53.75 46.99 14.53
C PRO A 450 -53.60 48.18 15.50
N GLY A 451 -54.63 49.01 15.60
CA GLY A 451 -54.64 50.22 16.44
C GLY A 451 -53.84 51.42 15.90
N GLN A 452 -53.17 51.31 14.74
CA GLN A 452 -52.35 52.39 14.16
C GLN A 452 -52.54 52.53 12.63
N PRO A 453 -53.73 52.92 12.14
CA PRO A 453 -53.95 53.15 10.72
C PRO A 453 -53.09 54.32 10.21
N GLY A 454 -52.23 54.07 9.21
CA GLY A 454 -51.39 55.08 8.55
C GLY A 454 -49.87 54.93 8.73
N VAL A 455 -49.41 54.11 9.68
CA VAL A 455 -47.96 53.86 9.93
C VAL A 455 -47.37 52.81 8.98
N SER A 456 -48.23 52.07 8.27
CA SER A 456 -47.89 50.78 7.65
C SER A 456 -47.10 50.83 6.34
N ASN A 457 -47.18 51.92 5.58
CA ASN A 457 -46.52 52.03 4.27
C ASN A 457 -44.98 52.24 4.38
N LYS A 458 -44.41 52.24 5.59
CA LYS A 458 -42.95 52.42 5.82
C LYS A 458 -42.30 51.26 6.56
N ILE A 459 -43.04 50.21 6.90
CA ILE A 459 -42.51 49.09 7.69
C ILE A 459 -41.89 48.06 6.74
N ILE A 460 -40.57 47.94 6.81
CA ILE A 460 -39.82 46.90 6.11
C ILE A 460 -39.64 45.72 7.06
N ILE A 461 -40.34 44.62 6.82
CA ILE A 461 -40.29 43.42 7.66
C ILE A 461 -39.22 42.49 7.10
N GLN A 462 -38.15 42.26 7.87
CA GLN A 462 -37.08 41.32 7.51
C GLN A 462 -37.11 40.06 8.37
N LYS A 463 -37.34 40.21 9.68
CA LYS A 463 -37.39 39.10 10.62
C LYS A 463 -38.71 39.11 11.37
N TYR A 464 -39.22 37.94 11.67
CA TYR A 464 -40.46 37.77 12.42
C TYR A 464 -40.36 36.56 13.34
N PHE A 465 -41.13 36.59 14.42
CA PHE A 465 -41.28 35.48 15.34
C PHE A 465 -42.68 35.49 15.95
N ARG A 466 -43.34 34.34 15.95
CA ARG A 466 -44.64 34.18 16.61
C ARG A 466 -44.43 33.35 17.86
N ASP A 467 -44.75 33.93 19.01
CA ASP A 467 -44.59 33.25 20.28
C ASP A 467 -45.74 32.26 20.57
N SER A 468 -45.59 31.46 21.62
CA SER A 468 -46.55 30.43 22.06
C SER A 468 -47.94 30.98 22.41
N LYS A 469 -48.10 32.29 22.64
CA LYS A 469 -49.38 32.95 22.90
C LYS A 469 -50.03 33.52 21.64
N GLY A 470 -49.33 33.47 20.51
CA GLY A 470 -49.78 33.98 19.24
C GLY A 470 -49.48 35.47 19.03
N ILE A 471 -48.65 36.08 19.89
CA ILE A 471 -48.16 37.45 19.69
C ILE A 471 -47.09 37.42 18.61
N LEU A 472 -47.19 38.35 17.67
CA LEU A 472 -46.26 38.47 16.56
C LEU A 472 -45.22 39.56 16.86
N TRP A 473 -43.96 39.17 16.81
CA TRP A 473 -42.80 40.05 16.93
C TRP A 473 -42.23 40.31 15.54
N LEU A 474 -42.05 41.56 15.15
CA LEU A 474 -41.50 41.96 13.85
C LEU A 474 -40.28 42.86 14.04
N SER A 475 -39.25 42.67 13.21
CA SER A 475 -38.08 43.56 13.16
C SER A 475 -37.59 43.80 11.73
N GLY A 476 -36.95 44.95 11.53
CA GLY A 476 -36.41 45.39 10.25
C GLY A 476 -35.28 46.42 10.40
N ALA A 477 -34.34 46.42 9.46
CA ALA A 477 -33.16 47.29 9.49
C ALA A 477 -33.48 48.79 9.46
N GLN A 478 -34.63 49.19 8.87
CA GLN A 478 -35.02 50.61 8.77
C GLN A 478 -36.10 51.04 9.78
N THR A 479 -36.73 50.10 10.48
CA THR A 479 -37.79 50.42 11.46
C THR A 479 -37.22 50.89 12.79
N GLY A 480 -36.00 50.45 13.13
CA GLY A 480 -35.35 50.70 14.42
C GLY A 480 -36.10 50.01 15.58
N GLY A 481 -35.49 49.00 16.21
CA GLY A 481 -36.11 48.25 17.30
C GLY A 481 -37.05 47.12 16.86
N VAL A 482 -38.09 46.86 17.65
CA VAL A 482 -38.99 45.69 17.48
C VAL A 482 -40.45 46.09 17.68
N TRP A 483 -41.33 45.55 16.83
CA TRP A 483 -42.77 45.66 16.97
C TRP A 483 -43.33 44.43 17.65
N LYS A 484 -44.20 44.63 18.64
CA LYS A 484 -45.01 43.59 19.28
C LYS A 484 -46.46 43.81 18.85
N ILE A 485 -47.08 42.78 18.27
CA ILE A 485 -48.44 42.84 17.73
C ILE A 485 -49.27 41.75 18.37
N ASP A 486 -50.30 42.18 19.12
CA ASP A 486 -51.33 41.29 19.62
C ASP A 486 -52.55 41.36 18.68
N GLN A 487 -52.65 40.35 17.81
CA GLN A 487 -53.73 40.27 16.84
C GLN A 487 -55.11 40.10 17.49
N LYS A 488 -55.19 39.47 18.67
CA LYS A 488 -56.47 39.21 19.36
C LYS A 488 -56.95 40.46 20.09
N ALA A 489 -56.03 41.18 20.73
CA ALA A 489 -56.32 42.46 21.36
C ALA A 489 -56.53 43.59 20.34
N GLY A 490 -56.03 43.43 19.12
CA GLY A 490 -56.09 44.46 18.09
C GLY A 490 -55.10 45.61 18.34
N GLU A 491 -54.03 45.34 19.10
CA GLU A 491 -53.06 46.33 19.55
C GLU A 491 -51.67 46.07 18.94
N SER A 492 -50.94 47.15 18.68
CA SER A 492 -49.54 47.10 18.27
C SER A 492 -48.71 48.12 19.03
N HIS A 493 -47.50 47.71 19.41
CA HIS A 493 -46.56 48.54 20.13
C HIS A 493 -45.18 48.51 19.48
N HIS A 494 -44.56 49.68 19.34
CA HIS A 494 -43.21 49.82 18.80
C HIS A 494 -42.22 50.14 19.90
N TYR A 495 -41.37 49.18 20.23
CA TYR A 495 -40.26 49.39 21.15
C TYR A 495 -39.07 49.94 20.37
N LYS A 496 -38.83 51.24 20.53
CA LYS A 496 -37.69 51.93 19.90
C LYS A 496 -36.39 51.63 20.66
N PRO A 497 -35.23 51.71 20.00
CA PRO A 497 -33.95 51.56 20.67
C PRO A 497 -33.76 52.58 21.79
N GLY A 498 -33.41 52.13 22.99
CA GLY A 498 -33.20 52.99 24.16
C GLY A 498 -32.53 52.27 25.32
N LYS A 499 -32.48 52.92 26.48
CA LYS A 499 -31.75 52.43 27.67
C LYS A 499 -32.67 52.07 28.83
N SER A 500 -33.96 52.45 28.77
CA SER A 500 -34.97 52.07 29.76
C SER A 500 -35.32 50.58 29.67
N THR A 501 -35.91 50.03 30.73
CA THR A 501 -36.53 48.69 30.68
C THR A 501 -37.80 48.65 29.82
N GLU A 502 -38.38 49.82 29.53
CA GLU A 502 -39.50 50.00 28.61
C GLU A 502 -39.05 50.24 27.15
N ASP A 503 -37.76 50.52 26.94
CA ASP A 503 -37.19 50.67 25.61
C ASP A 503 -36.58 49.35 25.13
N PHE A 504 -36.46 49.18 23.81
CA PHE A 504 -35.73 48.04 23.26
C PHE A 504 -34.21 48.24 23.42
N PRO A 505 -33.46 47.33 24.08
CA PRO A 505 -32.04 47.57 24.39
C PRO A 505 -31.07 47.48 23.21
N LEU A 506 -31.47 46.89 22.09
CA LEU A 506 -30.63 46.68 20.90
C LEU A 506 -31.07 47.60 19.75
N ARG A 507 -30.30 47.70 18.67
CA ARG A 507 -30.70 48.50 17.48
C ARG A 507 -31.89 47.89 16.73
N ASN A 508 -31.94 46.57 16.63
CA ASN A 508 -33.00 45.75 16.04
C ASN A 508 -32.79 44.28 16.48
N ALA A 509 -33.70 43.39 16.14
CA ALA A 509 -33.56 41.96 16.42
C ALA A 509 -33.25 41.18 15.14
N GLY A 510 -32.12 40.46 15.13
CA GLY A 510 -31.68 39.62 14.01
C GLY A 510 -32.23 38.20 14.06
N ALA A 511 -32.43 37.64 15.26
CA ALA A 511 -33.11 36.37 15.49
C ALA A 511 -33.83 36.36 16.85
N PHE A 512 -34.76 35.41 16.99
CA PHE A 512 -35.65 35.29 18.14
C PHE A 512 -35.73 33.85 18.62
N ALA A 513 -35.93 33.64 19.93
CA ALA A 513 -36.29 32.36 20.51
C ALA A 513 -37.18 32.56 21.75
N GLU A 514 -38.01 31.58 22.09
CA GLU A 514 -38.82 31.60 23.32
C GLU A 514 -38.29 30.55 24.29
N ASP A 515 -38.08 30.93 25.57
CA ASP A 515 -37.71 29.96 26.60
C ASP A 515 -38.92 29.17 27.13
N ILE A 516 -38.65 28.16 27.95
CA ILE A 516 -39.68 27.32 28.59
C ILE A 516 -40.63 28.10 29.49
N ASN A 517 -40.23 29.29 29.97
CA ASN A 517 -41.07 30.18 30.79
C ASN A 517 -41.89 31.16 29.93
N GLY A 518 -41.72 31.13 28.60
CA GLY A 518 -42.41 32.02 27.67
C GLY A 518 -41.80 33.40 27.54
N ASN A 519 -40.58 33.64 28.01
CA ASN A 519 -39.86 34.88 27.72
C ASN A 519 -39.29 34.84 26.30
N VAL A 520 -39.26 35.99 25.65
CA VAL A 520 -38.78 36.10 24.26
C VAL A 520 -37.36 36.65 24.27
N TRP A 521 -36.42 35.83 23.83
CA TRP A 521 -35.02 36.17 23.68
C TRP A 521 -34.75 36.69 22.28
N MET A 522 -33.95 37.76 22.19
CA MET A 522 -33.68 38.47 20.95
C MET A 522 -32.19 38.73 20.84
N VAL A 523 -31.60 38.33 19.71
CA VAL A 523 -30.18 38.52 19.44
C VAL A 523 -29.99 39.48 18.27
N HIS A 524 -28.97 40.33 18.38
CA HIS A 524 -28.47 41.15 17.30
C HIS A 524 -27.00 40.81 17.07
N TRP A 525 -26.59 40.77 15.80
CA TRP A 525 -25.27 40.27 15.42
C TRP A 525 -24.10 41.08 16.00
N VAL A 526 -24.26 42.38 16.30
CA VAL A 526 -23.23 43.22 16.97
C VAL A 526 -23.56 43.50 18.44
N ASP A 527 -24.73 44.12 18.67
CA ASP A 527 -25.15 44.63 20.00
C ASP A 527 -25.31 43.55 21.08
N GLY A 528 -25.47 42.27 20.72
CA GLY A 528 -25.54 41.15 21.66
C GLY A 528 -26.95 40.60 21.85
N LEU A 529 -27.30 40.25 23.09
CA LEU A 529 -28.51 39.51 23.45
C LEU A 529 -29.36 40.31 24.44
N THR A 530 -30.69 40.24 24.31
CA THR A 530 -31.64 40.74 25.31
C THR A 530 -32.81 39.77 25.49
N ARG A 531 -33.61 39.97 26.56
CA ARG A 531 -34.79 39.16 26.87
C ARG A 531 -35.97 40.07 27.20
N TRP A 532 -37.12 39.81 26.60
CA TRP A 532 -38.41 40.31 27.04
C TRP A 532 -38.96 39.41 28.15
N ASP A 533 -38.98 39.92 29.38
CA ASP A 533 -39.58 39.23 30.51
C ASP A 533 -41.11 39.31 30.41
N ARG A 534 -41.75 38.17 30.18
CA ARG A 534 -43.19 38.12 29.97
C ARG A 534 -43.98 38.42 31.25
N HIS A 535 -43.45 38.08 32.42
CA HIS A 535 -44.12 38.36 33.69
C HIS A 535 -44.05 39.84 34.04
N LYS A 536 -42.90 40.47 33.80
CA LYS A 536 -42.70 41.91 34.07
C LYS A 536 -43.18 42.82 32.95
N GLN A 537 -43.43 42.29 31.75
CA GLN A 537 -43.72 43.06 30.54
C GLN A 537 -42.67 44.16 30.27
N GLN A 538 -41.39 43.82 30.46
CA GLN A 538 -40.26 44.74 30.29
C GLN A 538 -39.05 44.01 29.71
N PHE A 539 -38.14 44.75 29.09
CA PHE A 539 -36.85 44.22 28.65
C PHE A 539 -35.85 44.15 29.80
N ASP A 540 -35.11 43.04 29.84
CA ASP A 540 -34.01 42.87 30.77
C ASP A 540 -32.80 43.70 30.30
N THR A 541 -32.51 44.77 31.02
CA THR A 541 -31.38 45.68 30.73
C THR A 541 -30.07 45.24 31.40
N THR A 542 -30.07 44.15 32.16
CA THR A 542 -28.85 43.57 32.76
C THR A 542 -28.09 42.70 31.76
N ILE A 543 -28.81 42.09 30.82
CA ILE A 543 -28.25 41.31 29.71
C ILE A 543 -27.83 42.28 28.60
N LYS A 544 -26.65 42.88 28.74
CA LYS A 544 -26.09 43.85 27.77
C LYS A 544 -24.85 43.35 27.05
N LYS A 545 -24.32 42.18 27.43
CA LYS A 545 -23.09 41.60 26.89
C LYS A 545 -23.25 40.10 26.72
N TRP A 546 -22.46 39.53 25.81
CA TRP A 546 -22.31 38.08 25.69
C TRP A 546 -21.99 37.48 27.06
N PRO A 547 -22.69 36.39 27.46
CA PRO A 547 -22.50 35.78 28.77
C PRO A 547 -21.13 35.12 28.98
N VAL A 548 -20.29 35.05 27.95
CA VAL A 548 -18.97 34.40 27.98
C VAL A 548 -17.89 35.41 27.57
N GLU A 549 -16.87 35.58 28.41
CA GLU A 549 -15.66 36.33 28.07
C GLU A 549 -14.94 35.65 26.90
N GLY A 550 -14.73 36.40 25.80
CA GLY A 550 -14.14 35.89 24.56
C GLY A 550 -15.09 35.86 23.37
N LEU A 551 -16.43 35.87 23.57
CA LEU A 551 -17.40 36.01 22.46
C LEU A 551 -17.66 37.47 22.04
N LYS A 552 -16.97 38.42 22.68
CA LYS A 552 -17.13 39.85 22.41
C LYS A 552 -16.55 40.20 21.04
N GLY A 553 -17.43 40.59 20.10
CA GLY A 553 -17.06 40.95 18.73
C GLY A 553 -17.33 39.86 17.69
N PHE A 554 -17.83 38.69 18.11
CA PHE A 554 -18.28 37.66 17.19
C PHE A 554 -19.74 37.88 16.79
N ASN A 555 -20.04 37.66 15.52
CA ASN A 555 -21.37 37.85 14.96
C ASN A 555 -22.24 36.61 15.22
N CYS A 556 -23.28 36.75 16.04
CA CYS A 556 -24.26 35.69 16.22
C CYS A 556 -25.43 35.87 15.25
N SER A 557 -25.69 34.83 14.47
CA SER A 557 -26.66 34.85 13.39
C SER A 557 -27.94 34.06 13.69
N GLY A 558 -27.91 33.13 14.66
CA GLY A 558 -29.06 32.32 15.01
C GLY A 558 -29.09 31.90 16.47
N ILE A 559 -30.30 31.82 17.02
CA ILE A 559 -30.60 31.36 18.38
C ILE A 559 -31.80 30.40 18.33
N THR A 560 -31.75 29.32 19.11
CA THR A 560 -32.91 28.45 19.34
C THR A 560 -32.88 27.87 20.74
N ALA A 561 -34.05 27.66 21.35
CA ALA A 561 -34.15 27.12 22.70
C ALA A 561 -33.79 25.62 22.70
N ALA A 562 -33.13 25.16 23.76
CA ALA A 562 -32.84 23.75 23.99
C ALA A 562 -33.87 23.13 24.93
N ALA A 563 -34.10 21.82 24.79
CA ALA A 563 -35.08 21.08 25.60
C ALA A 563 -34.77 21.08 27.12
N ASP A 564 -33.50 21.24 27.50
CA ASP A 564 -33.03 21.31 28.89
C ASP A 564 -33.04 22.74 29.47
N GLY A 565 -33.71 23.69 28.79
CA GLY A 565 -33.82 25.08 29.23
C GLY A 565 -32.60 25.96 28.91
N GLY A 566 -31.60 25.43 28.21
CA GLY A 566 -30.50 26.21 27.64
C GLY A 566 -30.85 26.80 26.26
N PHE A 567 -29.85 27.38 25.60
CA PHE A 567 -29.96 27.90 24.24
C PHE A 567 -28.81 27.43 23.37
N TRP A 568 -29.12 27.13 22.13
CA TRP A 568 -28.15 26.93 21.07
C TRP A 568 -27.93 28.24 20.34
N PHE A 569 -26.67 28.55 20.08
CA PHE A 569 -26.23 29.70 19.30
C PHE A 569 -25.33 29.22 18.18
N PHE A 570 -25.52 29.82 17.02
CA PHE A 570 -24.54 29.75 15.95
C PHE A 570 -23.79 31.07 15.87
N ILE A 571 -22.47 31.00 16.04
CA ILE A 571 -21.60 32.17 16.09
C ILE A 571 -20.64 32.09 14.90
N ASN A 572 -20.71 33.07 14.00
CA ASN A 572 -19.89 33.12 12.80
C ASN A 572 -18.40 33.12 13.19
N SER A 573 -17.57 32.38 12.46
CA SER A 573 -16.14 32.13 12.74
C SER A 573 -15.82 31.42 14.07
N TYR A 574 -16.81 31.08 14.91
CA TYR A 574 -16.61 30.37 16.18
C TYR A 574 -17.27 28.97 16.20
N GLY A 575 -18.44 28.83 15.56
CA GLY A 575 -19.18 27.59 15.39
C GLY A 575 -20.43 27.46 16.27
N LEU A 576 -20.94 26.22 16.38
CA LEU A 576 -22.15 25.90 17.16
C LEU A 576 -21.82 25.74 18.64
N VAL A 577 -22.55 26.47 19.48
CA VAL A 577 -22.37 26.47 20.93
C VAL A 577 -23.70 26.33 21.64
N LYS A 578 -23.66 25.75 22.84
CA LYS A 578 -24.79 25.69 23.76
C LYS A 578 -24.43 26.46 25.02
N TYR A 579 -25.38 27.26 25.51
CA TYR A 579 -25.23 27.99 26.76
C TYR A 579 -26.47 27.82 27.62
N ASN A 580 -26.27 27.46 28.88
CA ASN A 580 -27.34 27.32 29.85
C ASN A 580 -27.30 28.50 30.84
N PHE A 581 -28.31 29.37 30.77
CA PHE A 581 -28.40 30.57 31.61
C PHE A 581 -28.67 30.26 33.10
N SER A 582 -29.22 29.09 33.42
CA SER A 582 -29.51 28.70 34.81
C SER A 582 -28.26 28.20 35.53
N THR A 583 -27.41 27.44 34.84
CA THR A 583 -26.16 26.88 35.41
C THR A 583 -24.92 27.70 35.08
N ASN A 584 -25.05 28.71 34.23
CA ASN A 584 -23.95 29.49 33.66
C ASN A 584 -22.89 28.62 32.95
N GLN A 585 -23.32 27.51 32.35
CA GLN A 585 -22.43 26.59 31.64
C GLN A 585 -22.41 26.87 30.14
N PHE A 586 -21.21 26.89 29.57
CA PHE A 586 -20.95 27.07 28.16
C PHE A 586 -20.25 25.84 27.58
N ARG A 587 -20.72 25.35 26.43
CA ARG A 587 -20.10 24.23 25.72
C ARG A 587 -20.10 24.47 24.21
N LYS A 588 -18.93 24.29 23.58
CA LYS A 588 -18.77 24.29 22.13
C LYS A 588 -18.95 22.87 21.58
N TYR A 589 -19.68 22.74 20.48
CA TYR A 589 -20.02 21.45 19.87
C TYR A 589 -19.41 21.27 18.47
N VAL A 590 -19.33 22.35 17.68
CA VAL A 590 -18.73 22.33 16.34
C VAL A 590 -17.72 23.47 16.25
N SER A 591 -16.50 23.20 15.76
CA SER A 591 -15.48 24.22 15.50
C SER A 591 -15.45 24.56 14.02
N THR A 592 -15.67 25.82 13.66
CA THR A 592 -15.46 26.31 12.29
C THR A 592 -14.00 26.74 12.14
N MET A 593 -13.11 25.79 11.86
CA MET A 593 -11.81 26.08 11.26
C MET A 593 -11.66 25.16 10.05
N ASP A 594 -12.19 25.60 8.91
CA ASP A 594 -11.61 25.38 7.58
C ASP A 594 -12.56 25.92 6.49
N LYS A 595 -12.24 27.11 5.98
CA LYS A 595 -12.57 27.60 4.62
C LYS A 595 -14.01 27.49 4.11
N ALA A 596 -15.02 27.84 4.90
CA ALA A 596 -16.36 28.13 4.37
C ALA A 596 -16.73 29.59 4.68
N ASP A 597 -17.07 30.35 3.64
CA ASP A 597 -17.58 31.73 3.68
C ASP A 597 -18.48 31.97 4.92
N ASP A 598 -17.96 32.77 5.86
CA ASP A 598 -18.34 32.86 7.27
C ASP A 598 -19.71 33.51 7.58
N ASN A 599 -20.60 33.65 6.58
CA ASN A 599 -21.94 34.17 6.82
C ASN A 599 -22.94 33.03 6.93
N THR A 600 -23.15 32.58 8.16
CA THR A 600 -24.39 31.90 8.53
C THR A 600 -25.40 32.97 8.92
N ASP A 601 -26.66 32.76 8.57
CA ASP A 601 -27.73 33.73 8.84
C ASP A 601 -28.97 33.11 9.49
N CYS A 602 -28.97 31.80 9.71
CA CYS A 602 -30.05 31.12 10.42
C CYS A 602 -29.61 29.81 11.09
N LEU A 603 -30.16 29.59 12.28
CA LEU A 603 -30.12 28.34 13.05
C LEU A 603 -31.56 27.87 13.26
N LEU A 604 -31.88 26.67 12.79
CA LEU A 604 -33.22 26.08 12.90
C LEU A 604 -33.15 24.75 13.64
N MET A 605 -34.08 24.52 14.57
CA MET A 605 -34.21 23.25 15.27
C MET A 605 -35.47 22.50 14.81
N THR A 606 -35.31 21.24 14.43
CA THR A 606 -36.44 20.36 14.07
C THR A 606 -37.02 19.66 15.32
N LYS A 607 -38.20 19.05 15.18
CA LYS A 607 -38.84 18.31 16.29
C LYS A 607 -38.04 17.09 16.73
N GLU A 608 -37.24 16.54 15.83
CA GLU A 608 -36.42 15.35 16.00
C GLU A 608 -35.09 15.64 16.71
N GLY A 609 -34.81 16.91 17.05
CA GLY A 609 -33.57 17.32 17.70
C GLY A 609 -32.40 17.50 16.73
N GLN A 610 -32.67 17.86 15.48
CA GLN A 610 -31.64 18.24 14.52
C GLN A 610 -31.50 19.77 14.45
N LEU A 611 -30.26 20.26 14.46
CA LEU A 611 -29.91 21.66 14.29
C LEU A 611 -29.38 21.89 12.87
N TRP A 612 -30.11 22.72 12.13
CA TRP A 612 -29.83 23.08 10.75
C TRP A 612 -29.22 24.49 10.69
N MET A 613 -28.06 24.59 10.06
CA MET A 613 -27.30 25.82 9.93
C MET A 613 -27.04 26.09 8.45
N ASN A 614 -27.49 27.25 7.98
CA ASN A 614 -27.39 27.62 6.58
C ASN A 614 -26.12 28.45 6.33
N LEU A 615 -25.07 27.85 5.75
CA LEU A 615 -23.85 28.52 5.33
C LEU A 615 -23.99 29.00 3.88
N ARG A 616 -23.10 29.90 3.42
CA ARG A 616 -23.19 30.46 2.05
C ARG A 616 -23.11 29.42 0.93
N HIS A 617 -22.39 28.31 1.11
CA HIS A 617 -22.21 27.27 0.08
C HIS A 617 -22.41 25.84 0.64
N ALA A 618 -22.99 25.72 1.84
CA ALA A 618 -23.15 24.45 2.52
C ALA A 618 -24.27 24.53 3.56
N ILE A 619 -24.81 23.39 3.95
CA ILE A 619 -25.75 23.27 5.07
C ILE A 619 -25.14 22.30 6.07
N LEU A 620 -25.02 22.73 7.33
CA LEU A 620 -24.61 21.85 8.41
C LEU A 620 -25.85 21.35 9.14
N VAL A 621 -25.91 20.04 9.38
CA VAL A 621 -26.96 19.38 10.16
C VAL A 621 -26.30 18.66 11.33
N TYR A 622 -26.57 19.14 12.54
CA TYR A 622 -26.06 18.55 13.78
C TYR A 622 -27.18 17.83 14.52
N ASN A 623 -27.02 16.54 14.80
CA ASN A 623 -27.99 15.75 15.53
C ASN A 623 -27.63 15.70 17.01
N ILE A 624 -28.53 16.23 17.86
CA ILE A 624 -28.31 16.36 19.29
C ILE A 624 -28.31 14.99 20.00
N ASN A 625 -29.02 13.98 19.44
CA ASN A 625 -29.22 12.71 20.13
C ASN A 625 -28.00 11.78 20.06
N ASN A 626 -27.25 11.82 18.96
CA ASN A 626 -26.09 10.94 18.70
C ASN A 626 -24.79 11.73 18.45
N ASN A 627 -24.79 13.05 18.64
CA ASN A 627 -23.67 13.97 18.42
C ASN A 627 -23.06 13.94 17.00
N SER A 628 -23.79 13.46 15.99
CA SER A 628 -23.26 13.40 14.62
C SER A 628 -23.43 14.72 13.87
N LEU A 629 -22.44 15.09 13.07
CA LEU A 629 -22.47 16.23 12.16
C LEU A 629 -22.53 15.74 10.70
N LEU A 630 -23.39 16.35 9.90
CA LEU A 630 -23.51 16.12 8.46
C LEU A 630 -23.34 17.46 7.75
N THR A 631 -22.49 17.49 6.71
CA THR A 631 -22.30 18.67 5.87
C THR A 631 -22.82 18.38 4.47
N LEU A 632 -23.83 19.13 4.04
CA LEU A 632 -24.46 19.03 2.73
C LEU A 632 -23.96 20.17 1.83
N THR A 633 -23.58 19.86 0.61
CA THR A 633 -23.01 20.77 -0.39
C THR A 633 -23.63 20.54 -1.77
N SER A 634 -23.22 21.30 -2.79
CA SER A 634 -23.63 21.03 -4.17
C SER A 634 -23.20 19.64 -4.67
N LYS A 635 -22.15 19.05 -4.09
CA LYS A 635 -21.73 17.67 -4.39
C LYS A 635 -22.72 16.61 -3.92
N ASP A 636 -23.57 16.94 -2.96
CA ASP A 636 -24.55 16.02 -2.38
C ASP A 636 -25.91 16.14 -3.07
N GLY A 637 -26.03 17.05 -4.05
CA GLY A 637 -27.25 17.29 -4.82
C GLY A 637 -27.95 18.61 -4.56
N LEU A 638 -27.34 19.53 -3.78
CA LEU A 638 -27.84 20.90 -3.67
C LEU A 638 -27.52 21.73 -4.93
N PRO A 639 -28.24 22.82 -5.21
CA PRO A 639 -27.90 23.73 -6.29
C PRO A 639 -26.45 24.25 -6.16
N ASP A 640 -25.70 24.30 -7.27
CA ASP A 640 -24.35 24.87 -7.32
C ASP A 640 -24.40 26.41 -7.36
N GLU A 641 -25.04 26.98 -6.35
CA GLU A 641 -25.27 28.41 -6.19
C GLU A 641 -25.10 28.80 -4.73
N SER A 642 -24.79 30.06 -4.44
CA SER A 642 -24.72 30.47 -3.04
C SER A 642 -26.12 30.50 -2.41
N ASN A 643 -26.22 29.91 -1.23
CA ASN A 643 -27.40 29.93 -0.37
C ASN A 643 -27.75 31.37 -0.04
N THR A 644 -29.04 31.66 0.00
CA THR A 644 -29.52 32.95 0.49
C THR A 644 -29.79 32.85 1.97
N SER A 645 -29.18 33.78 2.69
CA SER A 645 -29.16 33.88 4.13
C SER A 645 -30.53 33.92 4.82
N GLU A 646 -31.54 34.43 4.11
CA GLU A 646 -32.84 34.77 4.69
C GLU A 646 -33.95 33.75 4.39
N ALA A 647 -33.69 32.76 3.52
CA ALA A 647 -34.74 31.93 2.90
C ALA A 647 -34.83 30.50 3.44
N ILE A 648 -34.66 30.27 4.74
CA ILE A 648 -34.93 28.97 5.36
C ILE A 648 -36.31 28.96 6.02
N TYR A 649 -37.12 27.96 5.70
CA TYR A 649 -38.45 27.78 6.25
C TYR A 649 -38.68 26.31 6.60
N TYR A 650 -39.13 26.04 7.81
CA TYR A 650 -39.50 24.69 8.25
C TYR A 650 -41.01 24.56 8.40
N ASP A 651 -41.60 23.73 7.55
CA ASP A 651 -42.98 23.29 7.69
C ASP A 651 -43.04 22.16 8.73
N THR A 652 -43.34 22.53 9.97
CA THR A 652 -43.46 21.61 11.11
C THR A 652 -44.59 20.57 10.96
N LEU A 653 -45.56 20.80 10.07
CA LEU A 653 -46.67 19.87 9.81
C LEU A 653 -46.29 18.85 8.74
N LYS A 654 -45.62 19.31 7.67
CA LYS A 654 -45.16 18.44 6.58
C LYS A 654 -43.79 17.80 6.83
N GLN A 655 -43.08 18.22 7.88
CA GLN A 655 -41.71 17.81 8.20
C GLN A 655 -40.73 18.12 7.05
N LYS A 656 -40.90 19.28 6.43
CA LYS A 656 -40.10 19.71 5.27
C LYS A 656 -39.42 21.04 5.53
N ILE A 657 -38.16 21.14 5.13
CA ILE A 657 -37.40 22.39 5.14
C ILE A 657 -37.28 22.88 3.69
N ALA A 658 -37.57 24.15 3.46
CA ALA A 658 -37.31 24.85 2.20
C ALA A 658 -36.13 25.81 2.41
N ILE A 659 -35.16 25.80 1.49
CA ILE A 659 -33.97 26.66 1.53
C ILE A 659 -33.82 27.38 0.19
N GLY A 660 -33.65 28.69 0.22
CA GLY A 660 -33.40 29.50 -0.97
C GLY A 660 -31.92 29.58 -1.36
N PHE A 661 -31.71 29.76 -2.65
CA PHE A 661 -30.43 29.96 -3.33
C PHE A 661 -30.53 31.15 -4.28
N SER A 662 -29.44 31.45 -4.97
CA SER A 662 -29.32 32.62 -5.85
C SER A 662 -30.29 32.65 -7.04
N ASN A 663 -30.72 31.51 -7.56
CA ASN A 663 -31.72 31.35 -8.62
C ASN A 663 -32.54 30.06 -8.45
N ALA A 664 -32.46 29.41 -7.29
CA ALA A 664 -33.16 28.17 -7.02
C ALA A 664 -33.69 28.16 -5.58
N PHE A 665 -34.55 27.20 -5.27
CA PHE A 665 -34.79 26.78 -3.91
C PHE A 665 -34.89 25.26 -3.85
N SER A 666 -34.53 24.70 -2.70
CA SER A 666 -34.54 23.26 -2.47
C SER A 666 -35.53 22.92 -1.37
N ILE A 667 -36.28 21.84 -1.55
CA ILE A 667 -37.11 21.26 -0.49
C ILE A 667 -36.50 19.95 -0.03
N ILE A 668 -36.46 19.81 1.29
CA ILE A 668 -35.77 18.77 2.01
C ILE A 668 -36.74 18.12 2.98
N ASP A 669 -36.87 16.79 2.93
CA ASP A 669 -37.66 16.03 3.91
C ASP A 669 -36.77 15.67 5.11
N VAL A 670 -37.09 16.20 6.29
CA VAL A 670 -36.27 16.05 7.49
C VAL A 670 -36.13 14.58 7.90
N ASN A 671 -37.18 13.78 7.74
CA ASN A 671 -37.21 12.38 8.18
C ASN A 671 -36.40 11.45 7.28
N SER A 672 -36.11 11.88 6.06
CA SER A 672 -35.33 11.08 5.11
C SER A 672 -33.82 11.12 5.37
N ILE A 673 -33.34 12.10 6.16
CA ILE A 673 -31.93 12.19 6.56
C ILE A 673 -31.70 11.19 7.70
N LYS A 674 -31.34 9.97 7.33
CA LYS A 674 -30.83 8.97 8.26
C LYS A 674 -29.35 9.23 8.47
N ILE A 675 -29.01 9.97 9.52
CA ILE A 675 -27.62 10.05 9.99
C ILE A 675 -27.32 8.76 10.77
N SER A 676 -27.14 7.66 10.03
CA SER A 676 -26.52 6.47 10.61
C SER A 676 -25.05 6.80 10.80
N SER A 677 -24.59 6.76 12.05
CA SER A 677 -23.18 6.84 12.41
C SER A 677 -22.67 5.40 12.54
N PRO A 678 -22.26 4.70 11.47
CA PRO A 678 -21.31 3.62 11.68
C PRO A 678 -20.06 4.28 12.25
N ASN A 679 -19.59 3.82 13.41
CA ASN A 679 -18.32 4.32 13.95
C ASN A 679 -17.24 4.12 12.88
N PRO A 680 -16.62 5.20 12.38
CA PRO A 680 -15.65 5.08 11.29
C PRO A 680 -14.44 4.27 11.77
N GLU A 681 -14.18 3.12 11.14
CA GLU A 681 -13.00 2.32 11.39
C GLU A 681 -11.81 2.82 10.55
N VAL A 682 -10.62 2.89 11.16
CA VAL A 682 -9.36 3.19 10.46
C VAL A 682 -8.78 1.91 9.86
N PHE A 683 -8.69 1.87 8.54
CA PHE A 683 -8.14 0.78 7.74
C PHE A 683 -6.67 1.05 7.37
N LEU A 684 -5.80 0.04 7.43
CA LEU A 684 -4.42 0.14 6.93
C LEU A 684 -4.34 -0.28 5.46
N CYS A 685 -4.04 0.66 4.57
CA CYS A 685 -3.99 0.43 3.12
C CYS A 685 -2.70 -0.25 2.66
N GLY A 686 -1.61 -0.17 3.43
CA GLY A 686 -0.33 -0.79 3.05
C GLY A 686 0.89 -0.19 3.73
N ILE A 687 2.01 -0.92 3.69
CA ILE A 687 3.32 -0.45 4.15
C ILE A 687 4.28 -0.45 2.98
N LYS A 688 4.82 0.74 2.68
CA LYS A 688 5.86 0.94 1.69
C LYS A 688 7.20 1.18 2.38
N ASN A 689 8.22 0.45 1.97
CA ASN A 689 9.59 0.76 2.34
C ASN A 689 10.06 1.98 1.55
N LEU A 690 10.39 3.06 2.24
CA LEU A 690 10.80 4.31 1.60
C LEU A 690 12.18 4.23 0.93
N ARG A 691 13.04 3.27 1.32
CA ARG A 691 14.37 3.08 0.72
C ARG A 691 14.35 2.24 -0.54
N THR A 692 13.60 1.14 -0.54
CA THR A 692 13.57 0.22 -1.68
C THR A 692 12.41 0.48 -2.62
N GLY A 693 11.39 1.21 -2.17
CA GLY A 693 10.15 1.40 -2.91
C GLY A 693 9.19 0.20 -2.85
N ASP A 694 9.63 -0.92 -2.25
CA ASP A 694 8.86 -2.17 -2.18
C ASP A 694 7.72 -2.10 -1.17
N TYR A 695 6.64 -2.82 -1.50
CA TYR A 695 5.53 -3.06 -0.59
C TYR A 695 5.77 -4.34 0.22
N GLN A 696 5.61 -4.24 1.54
CA GLN A 696 5.84 -5.32 2.50
C GLN A 696 4.50 -5.93 2.94
N ASP A 697 4.45 -7.26 2.98
CA ASP A 697 3.25 -8.04 3.31
C ASP A 697 2.99 -8.08 4.84
N PHE A 698 1.72 -7.90 5.26
CA PHE A 698 1.23 -7.89 6.65
C PHE A 698 1.05 -9.29 7.30
N ASN A 699 1.95 -10.24 7.06
CA ASN A 699 1.87 -11.51 7.78
C ASN A 699 2.44 -11.35 9.20
N ALA A 700 1.55 -11.34 10.20
CA ALA A 700 1.93 -11.13 11.60
C ALA A 700 2.87 -12.23 12.14
N PRO A 701 3.87 -11.87 12.98
CA PRO A 701 4.58 -10.60 13.01
C PRO A 701 5.59 -10.53 11.86
N PHE A 702 5.46 -9.50 10.99
CA PHE A 702 6.37 -9.36 9.85
C PHE A 702 7.73 -8.81 10.32
N LYS A 703 8.80 -9.43 9.83
CA LYS A 703 10.18 -9.16 10.23
C LYS A 703 10.87 -8.29 9.18
N LEU A 704 11.28 -7.09 9.58
CA LEU A 704 12.04 -6.16 8.76
C LEU A 704 13.52 -6.20 9.14
N ASN A 705 14.42 -6.24 8.15
CA ASN A 705 15.85 -6.11 8.39
C ASN A 705 16.20 -4.64 8.69
N THR A 706 17.29 -4.40 9.41
CA THR A 706 17.81 -3.05 9.74
C THR A 706 18.09 -2.14 8.53
N SER A 707 18.22 -2.69 7.32
CA SER A 707 18.32 -1.91 6.07
C SER A 707 16.99 -1.33 5.58
N ASN A 708 15.87 -1.80 6.15
CA ASN A 708 14.49 -1.52 5.74
C ASN A 708 13.69 -0.88 6.89
N ASN A 709 14.29 0.08 7.60
CA ASN A 709 13.72 0.69 8.80
C ASN A 709 13.02 2.05 8.57
N ASP A 710 12.92 2.47 7.31
CA ASP A 710 12.14 3.64 6.88
C ASP A 710 10.85 3.16 6.23
N LEU A 711 9.72 3.37 6.91
CA LEU A 711 8.42 2.83 6.55
C LEU A 711 7.42 3.96 6.35
N GLN A 712 6.67 3.89 5.26
CA GLN A 712 5.45 4.67 5.08
C GLN A 712 4.24 3.75 5.26
N ILE A 713 3.37 4.09 6.19
CA ILE A 713 2.14 3.35 6.49
C ILE A 713 0.98 4.18 6.02
N ARG A 714 0.26 3.69 5.00
CA ARG A 714 -0.95 4.34 4.50
C ARG A 714 -2.16 3.76 5.19
N PHE A 715 -3.14 4.60 5.45
CA PHE A 715 -4.40 4.20 6.09
C PHE A 715 -5.56 4.99 5.47
N ALA A 716 -6.79 4.55 5.70
CA ALA A 716 -8.01 5.19 5.22
C ALA A 716 -9.11 5.04 6.26
N VAL A 717 -10.20 5.79 6.09
CA VAL A 717 -11.38 5.70 6.96
C VAL A 717 -12.58 5.36 6.10
N ASN A 718 -13.46 4.53 6.64
CA ASN A 718 -14.73 4.25 6.01
C ASN A 718 -15.75 5.39 6.25
N ASP A 719 -15.59 6.51 5.55
CA ASP A 719 -16.57 7.62 5.59
C ASP A 719 -17.36 7.72 4.28
N ILE A 720 -18.13 6.67 3.98
CA ILE A 720 -19.02 6.64 2.80
C ILE A 720 -20.23 7.57 2.93
N TYR A 721 -20.37 8.29 4.06
CA TYR A 721 -21.49 9.17 4.36
C TYR A 721 -21.10 10.64 4.42
N HIS A 722 -19.84 10.98 4.11
CA HIS A 722 -19.32 12.35 4.19
C HIS A 722 -19.59 13.02 5.54
N THR A 723 -19.61 12.23 6.62
CA THR A 723 -19.78 12.74 7.97
C THR A 723 -18.59 13.60 8.41
N MET A 724 -17.42 13.40 7.79
CA MET A 724 -16.18 14.11 8.10
C MET A 724 -15.52 14.65 6.82
N GLN A 725 -15.56 15.98 6.63
CA GLN A 725 -14.90 16.60 5.47
C GLN A 725 -13.36 16.47 5.51
N SER A 726 -12.76 16.55 6.70
CA SER A 726 -11.32 16.48 6.94
C SER A 726 -11.03 15.79 8.28
N PRO A 727 -11.17 14.46 8.40
CA PRO A 727 -10.85 13.77 9.65
C PRO A 727 -9.37 14.02 9.99
N GLU A 728 -9.09 14.51 11.19
CA GLU A 728 -7.74 14.59 11.72
C GLU A 728 -7.34 13.25 12.34
N PHE A 729 -6.06 12.90 12.31
CA PHE A 729 -5.57 11.60 12.78
C PHE A 729 -4.48 11.74 13.83
N GLU A 730 -4.47 10.76 14.74
CA GLU A 730 -3.44 10.57 15.75
C GLU A 730 -2.90 9.14 15.71
N TYR A 731 -1.61 8.97 16.04
CA TYR A 731 -1.00 7.65 16.15
C TYR A 731 -0.09 7.49 17.37
N ARG A 732 0.17 6.24 17.76
CA ARG A 732 1.19 5.87 18.75
C ARG A 732 1.85 4.54 18.40
N LEU A 733 3.08 4.32 18.84
CA LEU A 733 3.89 3.12 18.55
C LEU A 733 4.00 2.12 19.71
N SER A 734 3.24 2.33 20.79
CA SER A 734 3.12 1.40 21.91
C SER A 734 1.79 1.56 22.64
N ASP A 735 1.35 0.50 23.34
CA ASP A 735 0.11 0.49 24.14
C ASP A 735 0.02 1.56 25.23
N LYS A 736 1.16 2.08 25.69
CA LYS A 736 1.25 3.12 26.74
C LYS A 736 1.91 4.42 26.27
N GLY A 737 2.19 4.55 24.97
CA GLY A 737 2.81 5.73 24.41
C GLY A 737 1.84 6.90 24.27
N GLU A 738 2.39 8.12 24.23
CA GLU A 738 1.62 9.33 23.92
C GLU A 738 1.15 9.34 22.46
N TRP A 739 -0.04 9.88 22.25
CA TRP A 739 -0.61 10.08 20.92
C TRP A 739 0.06 11.27 20.23
N LYS A 740 0.47 11.08 18.97
CA LYS A 740 1.08 12.09 18.11
C LYS A 740 0.11 12.48 17.01
N GLN A 741 -0.12 13.78 16.81
CA GLN A 741 -1.00 14.28 15.75
C GLN A 741 -0.33 14.25 14.36
N ILE A 742 -1.12 13.92 13.35
CA ILE A 742 -0.74 13.85 11.93
C ILE A 742 -1.53 14.88 11.09
N GLY A 743 -2.62 15.43 11.64
CA GLY A 743 -3.59 16.24 10.88
C GLY A 743 -4.43 15.37 9.94
N SER A 744 -4.91 15.91 8.82
CA SER A 744 -5.81 15.19 7.90
C SER A 744 -5.10 14.34 6.82
N VAL A 745 -3.82 14.01 7.04
CA VAL A 745 -3.03 13.18 6.12
C VAL A 745 -3.25 11.71 6.41
N ASN A 746 -3.51 10.91 5.38
CA ASN A 746 -3.83 9.49 5.47
C ASN A 746 -2.58 8.57 5.38
N SER A 747 -1.43 9.07 5.84
CA SER A 747 -0.18 8.31 5.86
C SER A 747 0.77 8.74 6.97
N ILE A 748 1.54 7.77 7.50
CA ILE A 748 2.55 7.96 8.55
C ILE A 748 3.91 7.58 8.00
N ASN A 749 4.88 8.49 8.08
CA ASN A 749 6.27 8.20 7.75
C ASN A 749 7.07 7.94 9.04
N LEU A 750 7.52 6.71 9.23
CA LEU A 750 8.35 6.27 10.35
C LEU A 750 9.77 6.07 9.86
N ASN A 751 10.69 6.95 10.26
CA ASN A 751 12.07 6.93 9.81
C ASN A 751 13.01 6.43 10.92
N ASN A 752 14.05 5.72 10.49
CA ASN A 752 15.17 5.24 11.30
C ASN A 752 14.75 4.49 12.58
N LEU A 753 13.75 3.62 12.46
CA LEU A 753 13.27 2.84 13.59
C LEU A 753 14.38 1.90 14.11
N ALA A 754 14.53 1.83 15.43
CA ALA A 754 15.53 0.99 16.09
C ALA A 754 15.13 -0.51 16.04
N PRO A 755 16.08 -1.45 16.20
CA PRO A 755 15.73 -2.86 16.36
C PRO A 755 14.82 -3.08 17.58
N GLY A 756 13.66 -3.69 17.38
CA GLY A 756 12.64 -3.83 18.42
C GLY A 756 11.29 -4.35 17.91
N ASN A 757 10.36 -4.58 18.84
CA ASN A 757 8.96 -4.88 18.54
C ASN A 757 8.15 -3.60 18.67
N TYR A 758 7.29 -3.32 17.69
CA TYR A 758 6.45 -2.12 17.65
C TYR A 758 4.98 -2.50 17.48
N GLN A 759 4.11 -1.71 18.11
CA GLN A 759 2.66 -1.80 17.99
C GLN A 759 2.11 -0.43 17.60
N LEU A 760 1.72 -0.28 16.35
CA LEU A 760 1.12 0.93 15.83
C LEU A 760 -0.38 0.93 16.12
N HIS A 761 -0.86 2.01 16.73
CA HIS A 761 -2.28 2.33 16.85
C HIS A 761 -2.55 3.65 16.13
N ILE A 762 -3.64 3.72 15.37
CA ILE A 762 -4.10 4.92 14.67
C ILE A 762 -5.57 5.17 15.01
N ARG A 763 -5.95 6.42 15.25
CA ARG A 763 -7.34 6.83 15.50
C ARG A 763 -7.64 8.21 14.90
N ILE A 764 -8.91 8.57 14.83
CA ILE A 764 -9.38 9.91 14.46
C ILE A 764 -9.25 10.83 15.69
N ALA A 765 -8.71 12.04 15.50
CA ALA A 765 -8.55 13.05 16.53
C ALA A 765 -9.88 13.79 16.78
N GLY A 766 -10.19 14.11 18.04
CA GLY A 766 -11.30 15.00 18.38
C GLY A 766 -12.52 14.38 19.05
N ASP A 767 -12.63 13.06 19.20
CA ASP A 767 -13.69 12.45 20.01
C ASP A 767 -13.12 11.78 21.26
N HIS A 768 -12.79 12.62 22.25
CA HIS A 768 -12.01 12.23 23.43
C HIS A 768 -12.76 11.34 24.43
N ASN A 769 -13.99 10.90 24.16
CA ASN A 769 -14.80 10.18 25.14
C ASN A 769 -15.40 8.84 24.72
N ASP A 770 -15.19 8.37 23.48
CA ASP A 770 -15.65 7.04 23.10
C ASP A 770 -14.48 6.08 22.90
N GLN A 771 -14.37 5.08 23.78
CA GLN A 771 -13.48 3.92 23.59
C GLN A 771 -13.87 3.06 22.37
N ASN A 772 -14.89 3.49 21.61
CA ASN A 772 -15.54 2.75 20.53
C ASN A 772 -15.24 3.28 19.12
N PHE A 773 -14.36 4.28 18.95
CA PHE A 773 -13.86 4.66 17.62
C PHE A 773 -12.81 3.66 17.16
N GLY A 774 -13.07 2.99 16.03
CA GLY A 774 -12.24 1.89 15.53
C GLY A 774 -10.77 2.30 15.35
N THR A 775 -9.88 1.74 16.17
CA THR A 775 -8.45 1.99 16.07
C THR A 775 -7.81 1.06 15.04
N GLY A 776 -7.09 1.62 14.07
CA GLY A 776 -6.23 0.82 13.17
C GLY A 776 -5.05 0.26 13.96
N TYR A 777 -4.77 -1.04 13.82
CA TYR A 777 -3.72 -1.74 14.56
C TYR A 777 -2.73 -2.47 13.64
N ALA A 778 -1.42 -2.33 13.90
CA ALA A 778 -0.38 -3.13 13.27
C ALA A 778 0.80 -3.45 14.20
N ALA A 779 1.24 -4.70 14.21
CA ALA A 779 2.42 -5.15 14.96
C ALA A 779 3.56 -5.57 14.03
N PHE A 780 4.79 -5.11 14.30
CA PHE A 780 5.96 -5.41 13.46
C PHE A 780 7.27 -5.48 14.25
N ARG A 781 8.26 -6.19 13.71
CA ARG A 781 9.56 -6.38 14.34
C ARG A 781 10.72 -5.98 13.42
N ILE A 782 11.63 -5.17 13.94
CA ILE A 782 12.89 -4.82 13.27
C ILE A 782 14.01 -5.69 13.85
N THR A 783 14.63 -6.53 13.02
CA THR A 783 15.70 -7.44 13.43
C THR A 783 17.04 -6.70 13.53
N PRO A 784 17.88 -7.01 14.54
CA PRO A 784 19.22 -6.44 14.63
C PRO A 784 20.12 -6.93 13.49
N PRO A 785 21.13 -6.13 13.09
CA PRO A 785 22.05 -6.51 12.01
C PRO A 785 22.92 -7.69 12.45
N PHE A 786 23.37 -8.51 11.48
CA PHE A 786 24.09 -9.76 11.75
C PHE A 786 25.31 -9.60 12.68
N HIS A 787 26.06 -8.50 12.55
CA HIS A 787 27.24 -8.21 13.38
C HIS A 787 26.90 -7.86 14.85
N LYS A 788 25.62 -7.65 15.18
CA LYS A 788 25.14 -7.45 16.55
C LYS A 788 24.47 -8.70 17.13
N THR A 789 24.59 -9.86 16.47
CA THR A 789 24.02 -11.13 16.94
C THR A 789 25.00 -11.91 17.83
N ILE A 790 24.47 -12.68 18.80
CA ILE A 790 25.28 -13.51 19.71
C ILE A 790 26.13 -14.52 18.93
N TRP A 791 25.59 -15.12 17.87
CA TRP A 791 26.30 -16.10 17.04
C TRP A 791 27.53 -15.51 16.35
N PHE A 792 27.47 -14.25 15.93
CA PHE A 792 28.63 -13.56 15.36
C PHE A 792 29.75 -13.39 16.40
N PHE A 793 29.41 -13.03 17.63
CA PHE A 793 30.39 -12.97 18.72
C PHE A 793 30.97 -14.36 19.05
N LEU A 794 30.15 -15.41 19.08
CA LEU A 794 30.63 -16.78 19.26
C LEU A 794 31.57 -17.22 18.12
N PHE A 795 31.27 -16.84 16.88
CA PHE A 795 32.14 -17.08 15.74
C PHE A 795 33.49 -16.36 15.86
N LEU A 796 33.50 -15.10 16.30
CA LEU A 796 34.75 -14.36 16.55
C LEU A 796 35.60 -15.02 17.64
N ILE A 797 34.97 -15.51 18.72
CA ILE A 797 35.65 -16.25 19.78
C ILE A 797 36.24 -17.56 19.22
N ALA A 798 35.49 -18.30 18.41
CA ALA A 798 35.96 -19.54 17.79
C ALA A 798 37.14 -19.29 16.83
N MET A 799 37.10 -18.22 16.04
CA MET A 799 38.19 -17.82 15.16
C MET A 799 39.44 -17.43 15.94
N GLY A 800 39.28 -16.71 17.06
CA GLY A 800 40.36 -16.42 18.00
C GLY A 800 40.97 -17.69 18.60
N GLY A 801 40.13 -18.63 19.04
CA GLY A 801 40.56 -19.94 19.55
C GLY A 801 41.32 -20.76 18.50
N LEU A 802 40.85 -20.77 17.25
CA LEU A 802 41.53 -21.44 16.14
C LEU A 802 42.90 -20.82 15.86
N LEU A 803 43.01 -19.49 15.89
CA LEU A 803 44.28 -18.79 15.71
C LEU A 803 45.29 -19.18 16.79
N VAL A 804 44.86 -19.16 18.07
CA VAL A 804 45.69 -19.59 19.20
C VAL A 804 46.13 -21.05 19.05
N TYR A 805 45.21 -21.94 18.65
CA TYR A 805 45.51 -23.35 18.40
C TYR A 805 46.52 -23.55 17.26
N LEU A 806 46.40 -22.80 16.16
CA LEU A 806 47.34 -22.85 15.04
C LEU A 806 48.74 -22.39 15.46
N VAL A 807 48.83 -21.28 16.20
CA VAL A 807 50.11 -20.79 16.76
C VAL A 807 50.73 -21.82 17.69
N TYR A 808 49.93 -22.41 18.60
CA TYR A 808 50.38 -23.50 19.47
C TYR A 808 50.92 -24.69 18.66
N ARG A 809 50.21 -25.12 17.60
CA ARG A 809 50.60 -26.24 16.76
C ARG A 809 51.91 -25.98 16.01
N ILE A 810 52.13 -24.75 15.53
CA ILE A 810 53.37 -24.34 14.89
C ILE A 810 54.53 -24.40 15.88
N ARG A 811 54.37 -23.81 17.08
CA ARG A 811 55.41 -23.87 18.12
C ARG A 811 55.74 -25.29 18.56
N LYS A 812 54.73 -26.15 18.70
CA LYS A 812 54.93 -27.56 19.04
C LYS A 812 55.78 -28.29 18.00
N ARG A 813 55.52 -28.06 16.71
CA ARG A 813 56.32 -28.63 15.60
C ARG A 813 57.77 -28.15 15.62
N GLN A 814 58.00 -26.87 15.90
CA GLN A 814 59.35 -26.30 15.99
C GLN A 814 60.16 -26.95 17.14
N SER A 815 59.55 -27.10 18.32
CA SER A 815 60.21 -27.73 19.46
C SER A 815 60.62 -29.19 19.16
N GLN A 816 59.75 -29.96 18.49
CA GLN A 816 60.03 -31.34 18.13
C GLN A 816 61.15 -31.48 17.07
N ALA A 817 61.20 -30.55 16.11
CA ALA A 817 62.26 -30.54 15.09
C ALA A 817 63.65 -30.30 15.70
N ILE A 818 63.76 -29.36 16.64
CA ILE A 818 65.01 -29.08 17.36
C ILE A 818 65.47 -30.29 18.17
N LEU A 819 64.55 -30.99 18.83
CA LEU A 819 64.85 -32.18 19.62
C LEU A 819 65.42 -33.32 18.76
N ASN A 820 64.83 -33.54 17.57
CA ASN A 820 65.27 -34.58 16.64
C ASN A 820 66.66 -34.29 16.06
N VAL A 821 66.97 -33.02 15.78
CA VAL A 821 68.32 -32.60 15.34
C VAL A 821 69.34 -32.88 16.44
N ARG A 822 69.03 -32.51 17.69
CA ARG A 822 69.93 -32.75 18.84
C ARG A 822 70.21 -34.24 19.04
N ASN A 823 69.19 -35.09 18.98
CA ASN A 823 69.35 -36.53 19.15
C ASN A 823 70.16 -37.16 18.02
N LYS A 824 70.00 -36.67 16.79
CA LYS A 824 70.76 -37.16 15.63
C LYS A 824 72.24 -36.78 15.70
N ILE A 825 72.54 -35.54 16.09
CA ILE A 825 73.92 -35.10 16.36
C ILE A 825 74.54 -35.94 17.49
N SER A 826 73.79 -36.20 18.55
CA SER A 826 74.30 -37.00 19.68
C SER A 826 74.57 -38.45 19.30
N SER A 827 73.84 -39.02 18.34
CA SER A 827 74.08 -40.37 17.80
C SER A 827 75.33 -40.40 16.93
N ASP A 828 75.45 -39.48 15.96
CA ASP A 828 76.60 -39.41 15.05
C ASP A 828 77.92 -39.19 15.82
N LEU A 829 77.89 -38.39 16.91
CA LEU A 829 79.05 -38.19 17.79
C LEU A 829 79.40 -39.47 18.58
N HIS A 830 78.38 -40.21 19.02
CA HIS A 830 78.59 -41.39 19.86
C HIS A 830 79.23 -42.54 19.08
N ASP A 831 78.84 -42.72 17.81
CA ASP A 831 79.29 -43.84 16.97
C ASP A 831 80.77 -43.69 16.52
N ASP A 832 81.18 -42.50 16.06
CA ASP A 832 82.55 -42.27 15.55
C ASP A 832 83.59 -42.17 16.67
N LEU A 833 83.24 -41.58 17.82
CA LEU A 833 84.15 -41.43 18.97
C LEU A 833 84.25 -42.73 19.78
N GLY A 834 83.15 -43.48 19.86
CA GLY A 834 83.06 -44.70 20.65
C GLY A 834 84.03 -45.79 20.19
N ALA A 835 84.13 -46.00 18.87
CA ALA A 835 85.04 -47.01 18.31
C ALA A 835 86.53 -46.66 18.56
N ARG A 836 86.91 -45.38 18.40
CA ARG A 836 88.29 -44.91 18.57
C ARG A 836 88.75 -44.91 20.02
N LEU A 837 87.91 -44.44 20.93
CA LEU A 837 88.19 -44.49 22.38
C LEU A 837 88.36 -45.94 22.87
N THR A 838 87.60 -46.87 22.30
CA THR A 838 87.74 -48.30 22.60
C THR A 838 89.09 -48.84 22.13
N ASN A 839 89.56 -48.42 20.95
CA ASN A 839 90.85 -48.84 20.40
C ASN A 839 92.03 -48.22 21.17
N ILE A 840 91.94 -46.94 21.54
CA ILE A 840 92.91 -46.28 22.44
C ILE A 840 93.00 -47.02 23.77
N ARG A 841 91.85 -47.41 24.35
CA ARG A 841 91.82 -48.16 25.61
C ARG A 841 92.48 -49.54 25.47
N PHE A 842 92.22 -50.25 24.36
CA PHE A 842 92.84 -51.54 24.09
C PHE A 842 94.37 -51.43 23.91
N LEU A 843 94.83 -50.43 23.16
CA LEU A 843 96.25 -50.13 22.97
C LEU A 843 96.94 -49.64 24.26
N SER A 844 96.23 -48.92 25.12
CA SER A 844 96.75 -48.49 26.42
C SER A 844 96.97 -49.66 27.37
N ILE A 845 96.11 -50.67 27.33
CA ILE A 845 96.30 -51.91 28.12
C ILE A 845 97.50 -52.70 27.58
N LEU A 846 97.66 -52.78 26.25
CA LEU A 846 98.83 -53.42 25.63
C LEU A 846 100.15 -52.68 25.94
N GLY A 847 100.13 -51.35 26.09
CA GLY A 847 101.31 -50.57 26.46
C GLY A 847 101.77 -50.77 27.92
N ASP A 848 100.86 -51.19 28.80
CA ASP A 848 101.10 -51.35 30.25
C ASP A 848 101.49 -52.79 30.65
N ASP A 849 101.48 -53.74 29.70
CA ASP A 849 101.87 -55.14 29.93
C ASP A 849 103.40 -55.28 30.11
N GLU A 850 103.85 -55.85 31.23
CA GLU A 850 105.27 -56.02 31.56
C GLU A 850 106.01 -57.01 30.65
N ASN A 851 105.30 -57.88 29.91
CA ASN A 851 105.90 -58.90 29.05
C ASN A 851 106.22 -58.43 27.61
N ILE A 852 105.87 -57.20 27.25
CA ILE A 852 106.05 -56.65 25.90
C ILE A 852 107.33 -55.80 25.85
N GLY A 853 108.11 -55.93 24.77
CA GLY A 853 109.41 -55.28 24.61
C GLY A 853 109.29 -53.75 24.53
N GLU A 854 110.33 -53.03 24.98
CA GLU A 854 110.33 -51.55 25.06
C GLU A 854 110.04 -50.86 23.71
N LYS A 855 110.40 -51.52 22.59
CA LYS A 855 110.12 -51.08 21.23
C LYS A 855 108.62 -51.14 20.88
N GLU A 856 107.94 -52.20 21.29
CA GLU A 856 106.51 -52.42 21.04
C GLU A 856 105.65 -51.52 21.93
N LYS A 857 106.10 -51.22 23.17
CA LYS A 857 105.48 -50.20 24.02
C LYS A 857 105.53 -48.79 23.41
N LYS A 858 106.69 -48.41 22.85
CA LYS A 858 106.81 -47.14 22.11
C LYS A 858 105.91 -47.11 20.87
N GLU A 859 105.74 -48.23 20.18
CA GLU A 859 104.85 -48.32 19.02
C GLU A 859 103.37 -48.23 19.40
N ALA A 860 102.97 -48.84 20.53
CA ALA A 860 101.63 -48.70 21.08
C ALA A 860 101.33 -47.25 21.53
N LEU A 861 102.26 -46.60 22.23
CA LEU A 861 102.14 -45.18 22.60
C LEU A 861 102.06 -44.26 21.38
N PHE A 862 102.84 -44.54 20.33
CA PHE A 862 102.78 -43.81 19.08
C PHE A 862 101.39 -43.96 18.42
N LYS A 863 100.84 -45.18 18.35
CA LYS A 863 99.50 -45.45 17.81
C LYS A 863 98.37 -44.84 18.66
N ILE A 864 98.53 -44.78 19.99
CA ILE A 864 97.59 -44.06 20.88
C ILE A 864 97.61 -42.57 20.57
N SER A 865 98.81 -41.98 20.45
CA SER A 865 98.95 -40.57 20.08
C SER A 865 98.34 -40.28 18.71
N GLU A 866 98.53 -41.19 17.75
CA GLU A 866 97.95 -41.10 16.40
C GLU A 866 96.41 -41.16 16.43
N GLU A 867 95.82 -42.10 17.16
CA GLU A 867 94.36 -42.20 17.31
C GLU A 867 93.76 -41.05 18.12
N ALA A 868 94.48 -40.51 19.11
CA ALA A 868 94.05 -39.34 19.87
C ALA A 868 94.08 -38.06 19.01
N LEU A 869 95.13 -37.87 18.22
CA LEU A 869 95.22 -36.79 17.23
C LEU A 869 94.13 -36.92 16.16
N ALA A 870 93.94 -38.11 15.60
CA ALA A 870 92.89 -38.38 14.61
C ALA A 870 91.47 -38.18 15.20
N SER A 871 91.27 -38.51 16.48
CA SER A 871 90.01 -38.24 17.18
C SER A 871 89.79 -36.74 17.39
N GLY A 872 90.85 -35.99 17.73
CA GLY A 872 90.80 -34.53 17.81
C GLY A 872 90.48 -33.89 16.47
N GLU A 873 91.10 -34.35 15.37
CA GLU A 873 90.80 -33.89 14.02
C GLU A 873 89.37 -34.22 13.58
N ALA A 874 88.85 -35.42 13.90
CA ALA A 874 87.47 -35.80 13.62
C ALA A 874 86.47 -34.93 14.39
N LEU A 875 86.76 -34.63 15.67
CA LEU A 875 85.93 -33.77 16.52
C LEU A 875 85.95 -32.33 15.99
N ASP A 876 87.12 -31.82 15.60
CA ASP A 876 87.27 -30.53 14.95
C ASP A 876 86.60 -30.47 13.56
N GLU A 877 86.57 -31.57 12.81
CA GLU A 877 85.88 -31.65 11.52
C GLU A 877 84.35 -31.70 11.71
N ILE A 878 83.85 -32.40 12.73
CA ILE A 878 82.43 -32.39 13.12
C ILE A 878 82.02 -30.99 13.58
N VAL A 879 82.81 -30.35 14.45
CA VAL A 879 82.56 -28.97 14.91
C VAL A 879 82.64 -27.96 13.76
N ARG A 880 83.65 -28.05 12.88
CA ARG A 880 83.72 -27.20 11.67
C ARG A 880 82.59 -27.45 10.68
N ASN A 881 82.05 -28.67 10.62
CA ASN A 881 80.87 -28.98 9.81
C ASN A 881 79.54 -28.53 10.48
N MET A 882 79.52 -28.35 11.81
CA MET A 882 78.42 -27.70 12.54
C MET A 882 78.41 -26.18 12.39
N ASN A 883 79.53 -25.55 12.04
CA ASN A 883 79.59 -24.11 11.75
C ASN A 883 79.21 -23.75 10.30
N VAL A 884 78.99 -24.74 9.42
CA VAL A 884 78.46 -24.51 8.06
C VAL A 884 77.04 -23.92 8.09
N TYR A 885 76.40 -23.84 9.27
CA TYR A 885 75.03 -23.36 9.49
C TYR A 885 74.80 -21.86 9.30
N ASP A 886 75.87 -21.04 9.21
CA ASP A 886 75.77 -19.58 9.00
C ASP A 886 76.58 -19.04 7.80
N GLU A 887 77.25 -19.89 7.00
CA GLU A 887 78.15 -19.44 5.92
C GLU A 887 77.42 -18.99 4.64
N GLU A 888 77.89 -17.93 3.97
CA GLU A 888 77.41 -17.51 2.65
C GLU A 888 77.94 -18.42 1.52
N LEU A 889 77.44 -18.29 0.28
CA LEU A 889 77.90 -19.16 -0.81
C LEU A 889 79.38 -18.94 -1.16
N ASP A 890 79.86 -17.70 -0.99
CA ASP A 890 81.24 -17.31 -1.25
C ASP A 890 82.23 -18.03 -0.32
N ASP A 891 81.91 -18.17 0.97
CA ASP A 891 82.75 -18.85 1.96
C ASP A 891 83.04 -20.30 1.58
N ILE A 892 82.05 -21.00 1.02
CA ILE A 892 82.22 -22.38 0.56
C ILE A 892 83.12 -22.46 -0.67
N THR A 893 83.00 -21.51 -1.61
CA THR A 893 83.90 -21.48 -2.78
C THR A 893 85.35 -21.15 -2.38
N ALA A 894 85.53 -20.26 -1.40
CA ALA A 894 86.84 -19.95 -0.82
C ALA A 894 87.44 -21.19 -0.11
N ARG A 895 86.62 -21.92 0.64
CA ARG A 895 87.01 -23.17 1.30
C ARG A 895 87.35 -24.29 0.30
N MET A 896 86.57 -24.41 -0.78
CA MET A 896 86.90 -25.32 -1.90
C MET A 896 88.25 -24.97 -2.51
N ARG A 897 88.53 -23.69 -2.73
CA ARG A 897 89.82 -23.22 -3.24
C ARG A 897 90.96 -23.55 -2.27
N HIS A 898 90.79 -23.27 -0.98
CA HIS A 898 91.79 -23.58 0.05
C HIS A 898 92.08 -25.08 0.14
N TYR A 899 91.04 -25.93 0.10
CA TYR A 899 91.21 -27.39 0.10
C TYR A 899 91.99 -27.89 -1.12
N THR A 900 91.70 -27.32 -2.30
CA THR A 900 92.43 -27.64 -3.54
C THR A 900 93.90 -27.27 -3.46
N THR A 901 94.23 -26.10 -2.91
CA THR A 901 95.63 -25.71 -2.73
C THR A 901 96.35 -26.69 -1.80
N LYS A 902 95.73 -27.02 -0.67
CA LYS A 902 96.31 -27.92 0.34
C LYS A 902 96.54 -29.34 -0.19
N ILE A 903 95.61 -29.91 -0.96
CA ILE A 903 95.74 -31.31 -1.42
C ILE A 903 96.82 -31.49 -2.50
N PHE A 904 97.17 -30.43 -3.23
CA PHE A 904 98.15 -30.46 -4.32
C PHE A 904 99.44 -29.68 -4.02
N GLU A 905 99.67 -29.28 -2.76
CA GLU A 905 100.83 -28.48 -2.31
C GLU A 905 102.19 -29.12 -2.59
N ASN A 906 102.27 -30.46 -2.71
CA ASN A 906 103.52 -31.21 -2.89
C ASN A 906 103.87 -31.59 -4.35
N GLY A 907 103.22 -30.97 -5.35
CA GLY A 907 103.60 -31.07 -6.78
C GLY A 907 102.87 -32.14 -7.60
N SER A 908 102.34 -31.70 -8.75
CA SER A 908 101.51 -32.37 -9.77
C SER A 908 100.13 -32.87 -9.30
N PRO A 909 99.01 -32.48 -9.94
CA PRO A 909 98.83 -31.62 -11.15
C PRO A 909 98.85 -30.08 -10.92
N GLU A 910 99.08 -29.32 -11.99
CA GLU A 910 98.79 -27.88 -12.06
C GLU A 910 97.26 -27.64 -12.08
N VAL A 911 96.75 -26.78 -11.18
CA VAL A 911 95.31 -26.61 -10.99
C VAL A 911 94.85 -25.19 -11.34
N LYS A 912 93.85 -25.09 -12.20
CA LYS A 912 93.18 -23.84 -12.54
C LYS A 912 91.71 -23.89 -12.11
N MET A 913 91.33 -22.96 -11.23
CA MET A 913 89.97 -22.84 -10.71
C MET A 913 89.32 -21.54 -11.19
N ILE A 914 88.20 -21.65 -11.90
CA ILE A 914 87.39 -20.52 -12.38
C ILE A 914 86.09 -20.50 -11.58
N VAL A 915 85.85 -19.40 -10.88
CA VAL A 915 84.61 -19.16 -10.11
C VAL A 915 83.90 -17.96 -10.73
N ASP A 916 82.66 -18.18 -11.15
CA ASP A 916 81.79 -17.15 -11.71
C ASP A 916 81.39 -16.11 -10.63
N HIS A 917 81.55 -14.82 -10.92
CA HIS A 917 81.19 -13.73 -10.01
C HIS A 917 79.69 -13.68 -9.68
N GLN A 918 78.81 -14.29 -10.49
CA GLN A 918 77.37 -14.30 -10.22
C GLN A 918 76.96 -15.26 -9.09
N LEU A 919 77.83 -16.19 -8.69
CA LEU A 919 77.57 -17.16 -7.63
C LEU A 919 77.28 -16.50 -6.26
N SER A 920 77.96 -15.41 -5.95
CA SER A 920 77.83 -14.66 -4.69
C SER A 920 76.40 -14.19 -4.41
N SER A 921 75.61 -13.94 -5.45
CA SER A 921 74.24 -13.43 -5.35
C SER A 921 73.17 -14.52 -5.13
N LYS A 922 73.54 -15.82 -5.21
CA LYS A 922 72.59 -16.94 -5.20
C LYS A 922 72.64 -17.70 -3.86
N LYS A 923 71.47 -18.06 -3.32
CA LYS A 923 71.37 -18.82 -2.05
C LYS A 923 71.18 -20.31 -2.32
N LEU A 924 71.91 -21.15 -1.58
CA LEU A 924 71.81 -22.60 -1.61
C LEU A 924 71.51 -23.10 -0.17
N GLU A 925 70.56 -24.03 -0.02
CA GLU A 925 70.22 -24.59 1.31
C GLU A 925 71.46 -25.21 1.96
N LEU A 926 71.50 -25.14 3.28
CA LEU A 926 72.68 -25.48 4.05
C LEU A 926 73.13 -26.94 3.95
N GLU A 927 72.17 -27.85 3.91
CA GLU A 927 72.48 -29.26 3.70
C GLU A 927 73.01 -29.53 2.29
N LYS A 928 72.56 -28.78 1.28
CA LYS A 928 73.07 -28.86 -0.10
C LYS A 928 74.51 -28.38 -0.18
N LYS A 929 74.84 -27.32 0.56
CA LYS A 929 76.19 -26.74 0.72
C LYS A 929 77.17 -27.75 1.31
N ARG A 930 76.75 -28.49 2.35
CA ARG A 930 77.54 -29.59 2.92
C ARG A 930 77.74 -30.74 1.92
N ASP A 931 76.66 -31.19 1.29
CA ASP A 931 76.71 -32.36 0.39
C ASP A 931 77.54 -32.09 -0.88
N ILE A 932 77.49 -30.86 -1.43
CA ILE A 932 78.33 -30.46 -2.58
C ILE A 932 79.81 -30.37 -2.19
N PHE A 933 80.14 -29.86 -0.99
CA PHE A 933 81.52 -29.77 -0.52
C PHE A 933 82.14 -31.14 -0.27
N LEU A 934 81.40 -32.06 0.34
CA LEU A 934 81.89 -33.43 0.54
C LEU A 934 82.05 -34.18 -0.79
N SER A 935 81.13 -33.97 -1.74
CA SER A 935 81.26 -34.51 -3.11
C SER A 935 82.50 -33.95 -3.83
N TYR A 936 82.79 -32.67 -3.63
CA TYR A 936 83.98 -32.01 -4.16
C TYR A 936 85.29 -32.60 -3.58
N LYS A 937 85.37 -32.78 -2.24
CA LYS A 937 86.53 -33.42 -1.59
C LYS A 937 86.79 -34.82 -2.15
N GLU A 938 85.74 -35.61 -2.33
CA GLU A 938 85.84 -36.97 -2.85
C GLU A 938 86.36 -36.98 -4.30
N ILE A 939 85.91 -36.06 -5.15
CA ILE A 939 86.40 -35.93 -6.54
C ILE A 939 87.90 -35.62 -6.56
N LEU A 940 88.36 -34.63 -5.77
CA LEU A 940 89.77 -34.26 -5.75
C LEU A 940 90.67 -35.32 -5.13
N ASN A 941 90.20 -36.02 -4.09
CA ASN A 941 90.92 -37.16 -3.51
C ASN A 941 91.12 -38.27 -4.55
N ASN A 942 90.09 -38.56 -5.36
CA ASN A 942 90.19 -39.55 -6.43
C ASN A 942 91.20 -39.12 -7.51
N ILE A 943 91.22 -37.84 -7.87
CA ILE A 943 92.21 -37.31 -8.81
C ILE A 943 93.64 -37.45 -8.25
N CYS A 944 93.86 -36.99 -7.02
CA CYS A 944 95.16 -37.06 -6.35
C CYS A 944 95.69 -38.50 -6.23
N LYS A 945 94.84 -39.45 -5.81
CA LYS A 945 95.26 -40.84 -5.55
C LYS A 945 95.31 -41.72 -6.79
N HIS A 946 94.53 -41.43 -7.83
CA HIS A 946 94.28 -42.40 -8.91
C HIS A 946 94.44 -41.86 -10.33
N ALA A 947 94.34 -40.55 -10.56
CA ALA A 947 94.33 -40.04 -11.93
C ALA A 947 95.73 -39.87 -12.55
N ALA A 948 96.78 -39.63 -11.73
CA ALA A 948 98.11 -39.25 -12.22
C ALA A 948 98.06 -38.08 -13.25
N ALA A 949 97.14 -37.15 -13.03
CA ALA A 949 96.90 -36.02 -13.91
C ALA A 949 98.05 -35.01 -13.85
N LYS A 950 98.27 -34.30 -14.95
CA LYS A 950 99.21 -33.16 -15.03
C LYS A 950 98.49 -31.82 -14.92
N HIS A 951 97.23 -31.74 -15.36
CA HIS A 951 96.40 -30.54 -15.29
C HIS A 951 95.00 -30.87 -14.76
N VAL A 952 94.50 -30.03 -13.85
CA VAL A 952 93.13 -30.11 -13.34
C VAL A 952 92.43 -28.76 -13.49
N ASN A 953 91.29 -28.76 -14.17
CA ASN A 953 90.43 -27.60 -14.33
C ASN A 953 89.16 -27.75 -13.49
N ILE A 954 88.87 -26.74 -12.66
CA ILE A 954 87.69 -26.69 -11.81
C ILE A 954 86.88 -25.45 -12.20
N GLU A 955 85.63 -25.65 -12.62
CA GLU A 955 84.69 -24.58 -12.92
C GLU A 955 83.51 -24.61 -11.95
N LEU A 956 83.27 -23.48 -11.29
CA LEU A 956 82.07 -23.21 -10.52
C LEU A 956 81.29 -22.10 -11.22
N LYS A 957 80.05 -22.37 -11.63
CA LYS A 957 79.19 -21.38 -12.32
C LYS A 957 77.76 -21.40 -11.80
N ALA A 958 77.09 -20.25 -11.91
CA ALA A 958 75.64 -20.16 -11.73
C ALA A 958 74.97 -20.18 -13.12
N LEU A 959 74.21 -21.23 -13.43
CA LEU A 959 73.42 -21.34 -14.66
C LEU A 959 71.94 -21.12 -14.31
N ASP A 960 71.41 -19.90 -14.50
CA ASP A 960 70.04 -19.47 -14.18
C ASP A 960 69.54 -19.85 -12.76
N ASN A 961 69.08 -21.10 -12.59
CA ASN A 961 68.55 -21.70 -11.36
C ASN A 961 69.33 -22.94 -10.86
N MET A 962 70.47 -23.25 -11.47
CA MET A 962 71.31 -24.41 -11.14
C MET A 962 72.74 -23.97 -10.81
N PHE A 963 73.29 -24.52 -9.74
CA PHE A 963 74.70 -24.51 -9.40
C PHE A 963 75.42 -25.58 -10.22
N LEU A 964 76.44 -25.17 -10.98
CA LEU A 964 77.31 -26.05 -11.75
C LEU A 964 78.66 -26.19 -11.06
N LEU A 965 79.06 -27.42 -10.72
CA LEU A 965 80.42 -27.80 -10.39
C LEU A 965 80.92 -28.74 -11.48
N LYS A 966 81.95 -28.33 -12.22
CA LYS A 966 82.59 -29.15 -13.25
C LYS A 966 84.07 -29.29 -12.94
N VAL A 967 84.53 -30.53 -12.81
CA VAL A 967 85.95 -30.86 -12.57
C VAL A 967 86.43 -31.71 -13.75
N PHE A 968 87.56 -31.32 -14.33
CA PHE A 968 88.22 -32.03 -15.42
C PHE A 968 89.67 -32.29 -15.06
N ASP A 969 90.13 -33.53 -15.25
CA ASP A 969 91.55 -33.91 -15.20
C ASP A 969 91.99 -34.54 -16.52
N ASP A 970 93.27 -34.40 -16.87
CA ASP A 970 93.90 -34.99 -18.05
C ASP A 970 94.60 -36.34 -17.76
N GLY A 971 94.23 -37.01 -16.66
CA GLY A 971 94.89 -38.21 -16.19
C GLY A 971 94.54 -39.50 -16.95
N ASN A 972 94.81 -40.63 -16.32
CA ASN A 972 94.68 -41.95 -16.94
C ASN A 972 93.26 -42.34 -17.37
N GLY A 973 92.22 -41.68 -16.85
CA GLY A 973 90.82 -42.01 -17.11
C GLY A 973 90.44 -43.46 -16.72
N PHE A 974 89.15 -43.79 -16.78
CA PHE A 974 88.64 -45.12 -16.47
C PHE A 974 87.40 -45.44 -17.30
N ASP A 975 87.07 -46.73 -17.42
CA ASP A 975 85.85 -47.15 -18.11
C ASP A 975 84.65 -47.01 -17.18
N THR A 976 83.71 -46.14 -17.56
CA THR A 976 82.48 -45.86 -16.79
C THR A 976 81.50 -47.04 -16.73
N ASN A 977 81.66 -48.07 -17.57
CA ASN A 977 80.76 -49.24 -17.63
C ASN A 977 81.27 -50.45 -16.85
N THR A 978 82.51 -50.43 -16.34
CA THR A 978 83.05 -51.53 -15.52
C THR A 978 82.64 -51.41 -14.05
N TYR A 979 82.06 -52.47 -13.49
CA TYR A 979 81.65 -52.53 -12.08
C TYR A 979 82.89 -52.49 -11.18
N THR A 980 82.95 -51.53 -10.25
CA THR A 980 84.03 -51.41 -9.26
C THR A 980 83.44 -51.44 -7.86
N ASP A 981 84.05 -52.19 -6.93
CA ASP A 981 83.65 -52.25 -5.51
C ASP A 981 83.92 -50.95 -4.72
N ARG A 982 84.36 -49.88 -5.41
CA ARG A 982 84.73 -48.60 -4.78
C ARG A 982 83.52 -47.67 -4.72
N ASN A 983 83.04 -47.41 -3.51
CA ASN A 983 81.79 -46.68 -3.25
C ASN A 983 81.80 -45.16 -3.54
N GLY A 984 82.94 -44.56 -3.92
CA GLY A 984 83.10 -43.11 -4.06
C GLY A 984 82.12 -42.45 -5.05
N ILE A 985 82.02 -42.99 -6.27
CA ILE A 985 81.10 -42.44 -7.30
C ILE A 985 79.64 -42.63 -6.92
N LYS A 986 79.29 -43.80 -6.35
CA LYS A 986 77.93 -44.11 -5.88
C LYS A 986 77.52 -43.16 -4.75
N ASN A 987 78.43 -42.84 -3.84
CA ASN A 987 78.19 -41.90 -2.74
C ASN A 987 77.95 -40.47 -3.26
N ILE A 988 78.74 -40.02 -4.25
CA ILE A 988 78.52 -38.71 -4.90
C ILE A 988 77.14 -38.68 -5.57
N GLN A 989 76.79 -39.71 -6.36
CA GLN A 989 75.48 -39.79 -7.01
C GLN A 989 74.33 -39.80 -6.00
N GLN A 990 74.42 -40.55 -4.90
CA GLN A 990 73.40 -40.57 -3.86
C GLN A 990 73.20 -39.20 -3.20
N ARG A 991 74.29 -38.50 -2.84
CA ARG A 991 74.25 -37.17 -2.22
C ARG A 991 73.63 -36.12 -3.13
N ILE A 992 73.97 -36.14 -4.42
CA ILE A 992 73.46 -35.16 -5.39
C ILE A 992 72.01 -35.50 -5.81
N ASN A 993 71.68 -36.78 -6.02
CA ASN A 993 70.32 -37.21 -6.38
C ASN A 993 69.30 -36.93 -5.25
N LYS A 994 69.72 -36.95 -3.98
CA LYS A 994 68.89 -36.51 -2.82
C LYS A 994 68.28 -35.13 -3.07
N TRP A 995 68.99 -34.25 -3.76
CA TRP A 995 68.58 -32.88 -4.06
C TRP A 995 68.01 -32.69 -5.47
N ARG A 996 67.68 -33.79 -6.17
CA ARG A 996 67.31 -33.80 -7.59
C ARG A 996 68.38 -33.17 -8.51
N GLY A 997 69.63 -33.15 -8.05
CA GLY A 997 70.76 -32.77 -8.89
C GLY A 997 71.11 -33.88 -9.86
N GLN A 998 71.88 -33.55 -10.90
CA GLN A 998 72.36 -34.50 -11.89
C GLN A 998 73.88 -34.58 -11.83
N VAL A 999 74.41 -35.81 -11.83
CA VAL A 999 75.84 -36.08 -11.94
C VAL A 999 76.09 -36.74 -13.28
N LYS A 1000 76.94 -36.14 -14.11
CA LYS A 1000 77.37 -36.67 -15.40
C LYS A 1000 78.87 -36.88 -15.37
N ILE A 1001 79.30 -38.12 -15.57
CA ILE A 1001 80.71 -38.52 -15.60
C ILE A 1001 81.02 -38.96 -17.02
N LYS A 1002 82.09 -38.41 -17.60
CA LYS A 1002 82.66 -38.86 -18.87
C LYS A 1002 84.13 -39.15 -18.61
N SER A 1003 84.55 -40.40 -18.78
CA SER A 1003 85.94 -40.81 -18.63
C SER A 1003 86.28 -41.82 -19.73
N GLU A 1004 87.46 -41.68 -20.31
CA GLU A 1004 88.01 -42.62 -21.30
C GLU A 1004 89.47 -42.92 -20.92
N LYS A 1005 89.88 -44.20 -20.98
CA LYS A 1005 91.27 -44.58 -20.66
C LYS A 1005 92.26 -43.81 -21.53
N GLY A 1006 93.22 -43.14 -20.90
CA GLY A 1006 94.27 -42.32 -21.50
C GLY A 1006 93.86 -40.89 -21.90
N LYS A 1007 92.60 -40.47 -21.65
CA LYS A 1007 92.09 -39.14 -22.06
C LYS A 1007 91.50 -38.31 -20.91
N GLY A 1008 91.74 -38.70 -19.66
CA GLY A 1008 91.26 -37.98 -18.48
C GLY A 1008 89.80 -38.21 -18.11
N THR A 1009 89.32 -37.49 -17.08
CA THR A 1009 87.93 -37.58 -16.59
C THR A 1009 87.29 -36.20 -16.46
N VAL A 1010 86.04 -36.07 -16.92
CA VAL A 1010 85.16 -34.92 -16.66
C VAL A 1010 84.02 -35.36 -15.76
N ILE A 1011 83.90 -34.73 -14.59
CA ILE A 1011 82.75 -34.88 -13.69
C ILE A 1011 81.99 -33.55 -13.66
N THR A 1012 80.70 -33.61 -14.00
CA THR A 1012 79.80 -32.45 -14.00
C THR A 1012 78.66 -32.69 -13.03
N ILE A 1013 78.51 -31.81 -12.05
CA ILE A 1013 77.43 -31.80 -11.06
C ILE A 1013 76.57 -30.56 -11.29
N LEU A 1014 75.27 -30.79 -11.44
CA LEU A 1014 74.25 -29.75 -11.57
C LEU A 1014 73.28 -29.84 -10.39
N LEU A 1015 73.10 -28.77 -9.63
CA LEU A 1015 72.28 -28.78 -8.40
C LEU A 1015 71.38 -27.54 -8.29
N PRO A 1016 70.06 -27.66 -8.06
CA PRO A 1016 69.16 -26.51 -8.06
C PRO A 1016 69.31 -25.59 -6.84
N PHE A 1017 69.26 -24.26 -7.05
CA PHE A 1017 69.37 -23.24 -5.99
C PHE A 1017 68.17 -23.26 -5.02
N GLU A 1018 66.92 -23.18 -5.50
CA GLU A 1018 65.70 -23.13 -4.66
C GLU A 1018 64.81 -24.39 -4.72
N LYS A 1019 63.98 -24.58 -3.69
CA LYS A 1019 62.86 -25.54 -3.64
C LYS A 1019 61.69 -24.95 -4.45
N ILE A 1020 61.22 -25.65 -5.48
CA ILE A 1020 60.00 -25.23 -6.20
C ILE A 1020 58.85 -25.17 -5.20
N SER A 1021 58.32 -23.97 -4.92
CA SER A 1021 57.28 -23.77 -3.92
C SER A 1021 55.95 -24.43 -4.36
N TYR A 1022 55.22 -24.96 -3.38
CA TYR A 1022 53.93 -25.63 -3.57
C TYR A 1022 52.89 -24.73 -4.28
N LEU A 1023 53.08 -23.40 -4.25
CA LEU A 1023 52.18 -22.41 -4.87
C LEU A 1023 52.42 -22.24 -6.38
N LYS A 1024 53.62 -22.50 -6.91
CA LYS A 1024 53.87 -22.52 -8.37
C LYS A 1024 53.30 -23.76 -9.07
N ARG A 1025 52.83 -24.75 -8.30
CA ARG A 1025 52.19 -25.97 -8.81
C ARG A 1025 50.69 -25.80 -9.13
N ILE A 1026 50.04 -24.75 -8.64
CA ILE A 1026 48.62 -24.48 -8.92
C ILE A 1026 48.42 -23.65 -10.20
N PHE A 1027 49.40 -22.81 -10.57
CA PHE A 1027 49.28 -21.90 -11.70
C PHE A 1027 49.76 -22.46 -13.06
N TYR A 1028 50.18 -23.72 -13.15
CA TYR A 1028 50.63 -24.33 -14.41
C TYR A 1028 49.64 -25.36 -15.01
N ASN A 1029 48.49 -25.57 -14.36
CA ASN A 1029 47.40 -26.43 -14.84
C ASN A 1029 46.07 -25.66 -14.98
N TRP A 1030 46.14 -24.36 -15.29
CA TRP A 1030 45.04 -23.56 -15.84
C TRP A 1030 45.52 -22.83 -17.09
#